data_AF-N0AT47-F1
#
_entry.id   AF-N0AT47-F1
#
_cell.length_a   1.000
_cell.length_b   1.000
_cell.length_c   1.000
_cell.angle_alpha   90.00
_cell.angle_beta   90.00
_cell.angle_gamma   90.00
#
_symmetry.space_group_name_H-M   'P 1'
#
loop_
_entity.id
_entity.type
_entity.pdbx_description
1 polymer ?
#
loop_
_entity_poly.entity_id
_entity_poly.type
_entity_poly.pdbx_seq_one_letter_code
_entity_poly.pdbx_strand_id
1 'polypeptide(L)'
;MENDSKDDRKKIFISELNLLAKEDYITSNQFNVIAKAHHQYYYDLGLERNEQKEPIKQVIKDKKPVVVTTPKPKIEKKKLTADQMRERNITWLLNLGVILLLIGGLFVATSNWESMSNLMKSSSVGLVSLLFFGIAYLSRKVLKIEKTELAFVVLGSLFLPIFLLSLGWFKLLGEYLSYTGEGRYIFGFISGLLVVPVYITFAKRLASRLFVWFSYLAITVTVAFLLSAFHLDKDWFYFGIMLYNVIAVMLFHRFKQNEALALFTKELVAFAQIQLVISSLLTMIFYDNHVLNGINILTSAAVYLAMVYVSGKKEYHFIFTAMVVYGAYQLIEHSVLELFGPVLYVLIGIGFLILPKFLDDRFHWKKIFQLTSAIVSGLVFLAISFDSVVMNMNNPSWALLLAYLLLAGQFIYLAIETKSQLFTYLSPVFFMASYYELVLILDQYLYFDNLIFPTFLVGFIQFITCGFYIKFSQISVIKKSSRDVGLATMFLALLLELLTFNWLELGFVLCLLGFILYLSHRVEERPFYKISVPWLLPISLALAFTAFGEEGRSTWAFFHGQLGLSMNTILGSLISFLAYLGWGKTNEKALAKNSFYMGQVFYTLACFLALVTNVNELWMRPLVLCGGVGVYIAFYRFEKYKWLPYLISSLSLITYFTIVQSVYLKLNVPNEIQSLEYTFGGAILLVTSYLLKNKEVSIANGFAWVGQLFLPGALLITYFQYGETSIWSFLIATMLYSASTYFVHTEWITKTFLYSTFSTMFMVVVTTMLNLETGLDLEYSFLITSLIISGFWMLAKQSFKVRTIYYLVPFSVVGIVAFIVSYPYGLTLFLVTLVYSIGLIVILTVVNWKISRIIPLFLLFAATQQFLQLNGIVEEWKLVLVSLMGAASLGLGSVLHRELFVVNEKEDITQLDVFTISAFLYFGSGYFIQSAYVWTNFVPGLLISISLWLQKSRVPKNWSMWVKLFAGVYLLEPYYSTISAIEIPSLFERELFVLPWVAVVIYFRRCLAGKHRRLINEIQWAVLIIVSLLLIQDGLESSTIYDALILGTLSLISILGGMFLRVKSYFVVGVGVLLLNVFLQTRPYWGNLPWWGYLLISGSILISVASYNEWHKQKTAKGETTVLTKIKQKLLVWINKWD
;
A
#
# COMPACT_ATOMS: atom_id res chain seq x y z
N MET A 1 -0.14 36.63 0.36
CA MET A 1 -0.57 35.50 -0.48
C MET A 1 -2.07 35.33 -0.28
N GLU A 2 -2.88 36.05 -1.06
CA GLU A 2 -4.34 35.94 -0.99
C GLU A 2 -4.90 36.03 -2.41
N ASN A 3 -5.08 34.88 -3.08
CA ASN A 3 -5.98 34.76 -4.22
C ASN A 3 -6.39 33.31 -4.56
N ASP A 4 -6.17 32.33 -3.67
CA ASP A 4 -6.57 30.94 -3.91
C ASP A 4 -8.07 30.74 -3.68
N SER A 5 -8.71 30.03 -4.62
CA SER A 5 -10.15 29.79 -4.61
C SER A 5 -10.57 28.88 -3.43
N LYS A 6 -11.86 28.87 -3.08
CA LYS A 6 -12.37 28.03 -1.97
C LYS A 6 -12.12 26.53 -2.21
N ASP A 7 -12.16 26.07 -3.46
CA ASP A 7 -11.88 24.67 -3.79
C ASP A 7 -10.38 24.34 -3.71
N ASP A 8 -9.51 25.31 -3.98
CA ASP A 8 -8.06 25.11 -3.85
C ASP A 8 -7.67 25.07 -2.37
N ARG A 9 -8.24 25.92 -1.51
CA ARG A 9 -8.09 25.80 -0.05
C ARG A 9 -8.59 24.45 0.48
N LYS A 10 -9.70 23.92 -0.07
CA LYS A 10 -10.22 22.58 0.29
C LYS A 10 -9.26 21.46 -0.12
N LYS A 11 -8.61 21.56 -1.28
CA LYS A 11 -7.58 20.61 -1.73
C LYS A 11 -6.30 20.71 -0.89
N ILE A 12 -5.80 21.92 -0.62
CA ILE A 12 -4.60 22.15 0.19
C ILE A 12 -4.77 21.52 1.58
N PHE A 13 -5.87 21.82 2.28
CA PHE A 13 -6.14 21.23 3.60
C PHE A 13 -6.16 19.69 3.57
N ILE A 14 -6.83 19.07 2.59
CA ILE A 14 -6.85 17.61 2.48
C ILE A 14 -5.46 17.05 2.13
N SER A 15 -4.64 17.77 1.37
CA SER A 15 -3.27 17.36 1.02
C SER A 15 -2.31 17.43 2.21
N GLU A 16 -2.37 18.48 3.03
CA GLU A 16 -1.59 18.59 4.27
C GLU A 16 -2.04 17.57 5.31
N LEU A 17 -3.36 17.35 5.45
CA LEU A 17 -3.89 16.33 6.35
C LEU A 17 -3.46 14.91 5.92
N ASN A 18 -3.35 14.65 4.61
CA ASN A 18 -2.80 13.40 4.08
C ASN A 18 -1.29 13.26 4.34
N LEU A 19 -0.51 14.35 4.24
CA LEU A 19 0.91 14.34 4.58
C LEU A 19 1.11 14.02 6.07
N LEU A 20 0.36 14.66 6.97
CA LEU A 20 0.39 14.38 8.41
C LEU A 20 -0.01 12.93 8.73
N ALA A 21 -0.94 12.34 7.97
CA ALA A 21 -1.34 10.94 8.13
C ALA A 21 -0.32 9.95 7.51
N LYS A 22 0.50 10.40 6.56
CA LYS A 22 1.51 9.57 5.88
C LYS A 22 2.85 9.54 6.63
N GLU A 23 3.18 10.62 7.35
CA GLU A 23 4.33 10.73 8.24
C GLU A 23 3.99 10.33 9.70
N ASP A 24 2.93 9.52 9.90
CA ASP A 24 2.44 8.97 11.18
C ASP A 24 2.13 9.98 12.32
N TYR A 25 2.08 11.28 12.04
CA TYR A 25 1.70 12.30 13.04
C TYR A 25 0.22 12.27 13.44
N ILE A 26 -0.67 11.72 12.59
CA ILE A 26 -2.08 11.48 12.92
C ILE A 26 -2.54 10.09 12.46
N THR A 27 -3.38 9.44 13.26
CA THR A 27 -3.94 8.13 12.92
C THR A 27 -5.01 8.22 11.84
N SER A 28 -5.23 7.15 11.08
CA SER A 28 -6.24 7.08 9.99
C SER A 28 -7.67 7.38 10.47
N ASN A 29 -7.98 7.11 11.75
CA ASN A 29 -9.27 7.46 12.34
C ASN A 29 -9.39 8.97 12.60
N GLN A 30 -8.32 9.62 13.07
CA GLN A 30 -8.25 11.08 13.21
C GLN A 30 -8.34 11.78 11.85
N PHE A 31 -7.64 11.28 10.83
CA PHE A 31 -7.77 11.78 9.45
C PHE A 31 -9.24 11.80 8.99
N ASN A 32 -9.95 10.66 9.12
CA ASN A 32 -11.34 10.54 8.71
C ASN A 32 -12.29 11.46 9.49
N VAL A 33 -12.09 11.61 10.80
CA VAL A 33 -12.90 12.51 11.64
C VAL A 33 -12.67 13.98 11.24
N ILE A 34 -11.42 14.40 11.07
CA ILE A 34 -11.06 15.78 10.74
C ILE A 34 -11.49 16.13 9.31
N ALA A 35 -11.24 15.26 8.33
CA ALA A 35 -11.67 15.46 6.94
C ALA A 35 -13.21 15.58 6.83
N LYS A 36 -13.95 14.76 7.61
CA LYS A 36 -15.42 14.82 7.64
C LYS A 36 -15.93 16.10 8.31
N ALA A 37 -15.31 16.54 9.41
CA ALA A 37 -15.64 17.81 10.05
C ALA A 37 -15.38 19.02 9.13
N HIS A 38 -14.24 19.02 8.43
CA HIS A 38 -13.91 20.05 7.44
C HIS A 38 -14.89 20.05 6.25
N HIS A 39 -15.34 18.88 5.79
CA HIS A 39 -16.39 18.79 4.77
C HIS A 39 -17.74 19.34 5.26
N GLN A 40 -18.11 19.04 6.50
CA GLN A 40 -19.33 19.53 7.14
C GLN A 40 -19.33 21.06 7.23
N TYR A 41 -18.23 21.65 7.72
CA TYR A 41 -18.05 23.10 7.83
C TYR A 41 -18.29 23.86 6.50
N TYR A 42 -17.74 23.37 5.39
CA TYR A 42 -17.97 23.99 4.08
C TYR A 42 -19.38 23.75 3.51
N TYR A 43 -20.06 22.67 3.91
CA TYR A 43 -21.45 22.42 3.55
C TYR A 43 -22.39 23.38 4.29
N ASP A 44 -22.14 23.61 5.58
CA ASP A 44 -22.93 24.51 6.43
C ASP A 44 -22.76 25.99 5.98
N LEU A 45 -21.54 26.40 5.62
CA LEU A 45 -21.24 27.70 4.95
C LEU A 45 -21.92 27.88 3.59
N GLY A 46 -22.36 26.80 2.95
CA GLY A 46 -23.14 26.83 1.71
C GLY A 46 -24.62 27.17 1.94
N LEU A 47 -25.17 26.80 3.10
CA LEU A 47 -26.57 27.02 3.46
C LEU A 47 -26.83 28.48 3.85
N GLU A 48 -25.95 29.09 4.67
CA GLU A 48 -26.07 30.50 5.10
C GLU A 48 -26.18 31.50 3.93
N ARG A 49 -25.64 31.13 2.75
CA ARG A 49 -25.62 32.02 1.57
C ARG A 49 -26.91 32.00 0.74
N ASN A 50 -27.75 30.96 0.88
CA ASN A 50 -29.00 30.83 0.14
C ASN A 50 -30.17 31.56 0.83
N GLU A 51 -30.07 31.88 2.12
CA GLU A 51 -31.14 32.59 2.86
C GLU A 51 -31.14 34.12 2.65
N GLN A 52 -30.13 34.70 1.99
CA GLN A 52 -29.93 36.16 1.91
C GLN A 52 -30.32 36.82 0.57
N LYS A 53 -31.00 36.14 -0.36
CA LYS A 53 -31.41 36.74 -1.65
C LYS A 53 -32.78 36.30 -2.19
N GLU A 54 -33.86 36.86 -1.62
CA GLU A 54 -35.10 37.12 -2.37
C GLU A 54 -35.66 38.52 -2.02
N PRO A 55 -36.10 39.32 -3.02
CA PRO A 55 -36.67 40.67 -2.80
C PRO A 55 -38.18 40.65 -2.54
N ILE A 56 -38.73 41.80 -2.11
CA ILE A 56 -39.94 41.91 -1.27
C ILE A 56 -41.12 42.64 -1.98
N LYS A 57 -42.37 42.41 -1.47
CA LYS A 57 -43.64 43.22 -1.58
C LYS A 57 -44.49 43.01 -2.87
N GLN A 58 -45.84 43.04 -2.90
CA GLN A 58 -46.93 43.51 -2.00
C GLN A 58 -48.17 42.54 -2.04
N VAL A 59 -49.30 42.66 -1.29
CA VAL A 59 -49.59 42.92 0.15
C VAL A 59 -51.13 42.94 0.42
N ILE A 60 -51.66 42.19 1.44
CA ILE A 60 -52.94 42.44 2.22
C ILE A 60 -54.31 42.35 1.45
N LYS A 61 -55.48 41.83 1.92
CA LYS A 61 -56.07 41.28 3.19
C LYS A 61 -57.36 40.47 2.88
N ASP A 62 -57.65 39.40 3.62
CA ASP A 62 -58.92 39.09 4.35
C ASP A 62 -58.96 37.59 4.76
N LYS A 63 -58.89 37.26 6.06
CA LYS A 63 -59.97 37.00 7.04
C LYS A 63 -60.35 35.51 7.21
N LYS A 64 -59.59 34.87 8.12
CA LYS A 64 -59.87 33.77 9.08
C LYS A 64 -60.95 32.70 8.80
N PRO A 65 -60.80 31.47 9.35
CA PRO A 65 -59.65 30.84 10.04
C PRO A 65 -59.19 29.55 9.29
N VAL A 66 -58.15 28.76 9.64
CA VAL A 66 -57.91 27.97 10.86
C VAL A 66 -56.49 27.33 10.78
N VAL A 67 -55.75 27.32 11.90
CA VAL A 67 -54.61 26.43 12.29
C VAL A 67 -53.27 26.46 11.54
N VAL A 68 -52.25 26.80 12.33
CA VAL A 68 -50.83 26.44 12.18
C VAL A 68 -50.65 24.92 12.33
N THR A 69 -50.16 24.23 11.31
CA THR A 69 -49.51 22.92 11.49
C THR A 69 -48.00 23.05 11.38
N THR A 70 -47.35 23.21 12.52
CA THR A 70 -45.91 23.01 12.68
C THR A 70 -45.50 21.61 12.21
N PRO A 71 -44.58 21.49 11.22
CA PRO A 71 -43.86 20.24 11.01
C PRO A 71 -43.08 19.95 12.29
N LYS A 72 -43.33 18.80 12.90
CA LYS A 72 -42.83 18.47 14.24
C LYS A 72 -41.29 18.56 14.28
N PRO A 73 -40.69 19.18 15.31
CA PRO A 73 -39.24 19.16 15.46
C PRO A 73 -38.75 17.71 15.52
N LYS A 74 -37.73 17.39 14.71
CA LYS A 74 -36.90 16.20 14.98
C LYS A 74 -36.31 16.41 16.37
N ILE A 75 -36.72 15.57 17.31
CA ILE A 75 -36.30 15.67 18.70
C ILE A 75 -34.82 15.30 18.76
N GLU A 76 -33.95 16.31 18.76
CA GLU A 76 -32.59 16.15 19.25
C GLU A 76 -32.68 15.63 20.68
N LYS A 77 -32.02 14.49 20.94
CA LYS A 77 -31.90 13.97 22.31
C LYS A 77 -31.07 14.97 23.10
N LYS A 78 -31.72 15.80 23.94
CA LYS A 78 -31.05 16.63 24.95
C LYS A 78 -29.96 15.81 25.62
N LYS A 79 -28.69 16.20 25.45
CA LYS A 79 -27.61 15.70 26.30
C LYS A 79 -27.89 16.18 27.72
N LEU A 80 -28.32 15.25 28.56
CA LEU A 80 -28.59 15.50 29.98
C LEU A 80 -27.28 15.97 30.63
N THR A 81 -27.33 17.11 31.34
CA THR A 81 -26.22 17.58 32.18
C THR A 81 -25.91 16.56 33.28
N ALA A 82 -24.70 16.61 33.83
CA ALA A 82 -24.22 15.61 34.79
C ALA A 82 -25.20 15.39 35.97
N ASP A 83 -25.82 16.45 36.48
CA ASP A 83 -26.79 16.35 37.58
C ASP A 83 -28.13 15.73 37.14
N GLN A 84 -28.63 16.01 35.93
CA GLN A 84 -29.83 15.35 35.40
C GLN A 84 -29.59 13.87 35.06
N MET A 85 -28.35 13.47 34.72
CA MET A 85 -28.00 12.05 34.65
C MET A 85 -27.91 11.42 36.05
N ARG A 86 -27.55 12.18 37.08
CA ARG A 86 -27.47 11.70 38.47
C ARG A 86 -28.85 11.50 39.09
N GLU A 87 -29.77 12.45 38.92
CA GLU A 87 -31.19 12.28 39.27
C GLU A 87 -31.81 11.09 38.51
N ARG A 88 -31.60 11.01 37.19
CA ARG A 88 -32.08 9.89 36.37
C ARG A 88 -31.54 8.55 36.89
N ASN A 89 -30.28 8.47 37.31
CA ASN A 89 -29.71 7.24 37.87
C ASN A 89 -30.33 6.87 39.22
N ILE A 90 -30.75 7.84 40.04
CA ILE A 90 -31.53 7.60 41.27
C ILE A 90 -32.95 7.11 40.94
N THR A 91 -33.62 7.72 39.95
CA THR A 91 -34.93 7.22 39.45
C THR A 91 -34.81 5.83 38.85
N TRP A 92 -33.70 5.51 38.17
CA TRP A 92 -33.44 4.17 37.65
C TRP A 92 -33.10 3.16 38.73
N LEU A 93 -32.40 3.54 39.80
CA LEU A 93 -32.19 2.68 40.98
C LEU A 93 -33.54 2.31 41.61
N LEU A 94 -34.43 3.30 41.77
CA LEU A 94 -35.76 3.11 42.32
C LEU A 94 -36.65 2.25 41.40
N ASN A 95 -36.65 2.53 40.09
CA ASN A 95 -37.38 1.74 39.10
C ASN A 95 -36.83 0.32 38.97
N LEU A 96 -35.51 0.09 39.11
CA LEU A 96 -34.94 -1.26 39.19
C LEU A 96 -35.41 -2.00 40.43
N GLY A 97 -35.47 -1.32 41.59
CA GLY A 97 -36.07 -1.87 42.80
C GLY A 97 -37.54 -2.29 42.60
N VAL A 98 -38.35 -1.44 41.96
CA VAL A 98 -39.76 -1.74 41.65
C VAL A 98 -39.91 -2.81 40.56
N ILE A 99 -39.02 -2.86 39.57
CA ILE A 99 -39.02 -3.88 38.51
C ILE A 99 -38.61 -5.26 39.06
N LEU A 100 -37.61 -5.33 39.93
CA LEU A 100 -37.23 -6.57 40.63
C LEU A 100 -38.39 -7.09 41.50
N LEU A 101 -39.14 -6.18 42.12
CA LEU A 101 -40.34 -6.50 42.91
C LEU A 101 -41.53 -6.93 42.03
N LEU A 102 -41.76 -6.27 40.88
CA LEU A 102 -42.78 -6.64 39.90
C LEU A 102 -42.49 -7.95 39.17
N ILE A 103 -41.22 -8.27 38.88
CA ILE A 103 -40.82 -9.57 38.34
C ILE A 103 -41.10 -10.67 39.36
N GLY A 104 -40.82 -10.40 40.65
CA GLY A 104 -41.26 -11.27 41.76
C GLY A 104 -42.78 -11.50 41.79
N GLY A 105 -43.58 -10.47 41.52
CA GLY A 105 -45.05 -10.58 41.46
C GLY A 105 -45.60 -11.25 40.19
N LEU A 106 -45.01 -11.00 39.01
CA LEU A 106 -45.43 -11.59 37.74
C LEU A 106 -45.19 -13.09 37.72
N PHE A 107 -44.05 -13.54 38.26
CA PHE A 107 -43.68 -14.94 38.42
C PHE A 107 -44.71 -15.73 39.26
N VAL A 108 -45.35 -15.07 40.24
CA VAL A 108 -46.42 -15.65 41.06
C VAL A 108 -47.76 -15.77 40.31
N ALA A 109 -48.00 -14.96 39.28
CA ALA A 109 -49.24 -14.99 38.50
C ALA A 109 -49.21 -15.97 37.31
N THR A 110 -48.06 -16.12 36.64
CA THR A 110 -47.93 -16.99 35.45
C THR A 110 -47.72 -18.47 35.76
N SER A 111 -47.47 -18.83 37.02
CA SER A 111 -47.22 -20.21 37.46
C SER A 111 -48.46 -21.13 37.43
N ASN A 112 -49.67 -20.59 37.25
CA ASN A 112 -50.95 -21.32 37.36
C ASN A 112 -51.83 -21.26 36.09
N TRP A 113 -51.26 -21.08 34.89
CA TRP A 113 -52.04 -20.87 33.65
C TRP A 113 -52.85 -22.10 33.17
N GLU A 114 -52.33 -23.33 33.35
CA GLU A 114 -52.97 -24.53 32.80
C GLU A 114 -54.31 -24.87 33.47
N SER A 115 -54.42 -24.62 34.79
CA SER A 115 -55.57 -24.99 35.63
C SER A 115 -56.83 -24.15 35.42
N MET A 116 -56.80 -23.14 34.54
CA MET A 116 -57.94 -22.27 34.25
C MET A 116 -58.87 -22.85 33.16
N SER A 117 -60.19 -22.73 33.34
CA SER A 117 -61.19 -23.19 32.35
C SER A 117 -61.18 -22.34 31.06
N ASN A 118 -61.75 -22.84 29.96
CA ASN A 118 -61.76 -22.10 28.67
C ASN A 118 -62.48 -20.74 28.75
N LEU A 119 -63.60 -20.68 29.48
CA LEU A 119 -64.27 -19.42 29.76
C LEU A 119 -63.38 -18.52 30.63
N MET A 120 -62.72 -19.05 31.65
CA MET A 120 -61.80 -18.27 32.50
C MET A 120 -60.55 -17.78 31.75
N LYS A 121 -60.04 -18.54 30.77
CA LYS A 121 -58.97 -18.14 29.85
C LYS A 121 -59.43 -16.99 28.93
N SER A 122 -60.57 -17.14 28.26
CA SER A 122 -61.16 -16.08 27.41
C SER A 122 -61.52 -14.81 28.23
N SER A 123 -62.12 -14.98 29.41
CA SER A 123 -62.41 -13.90 30.34
C SER A 123 -61.16 -13.26 30.94
N SER A 124 -60.06 -13.98 31.16
CA SER A 124 -58.80 -13.38 31.62
C SER A 124 -58.18 -12.48 30.54
N VAL A 125 -58.25 -12.86 29.27
CA VAL A 125 -57.85 -12.00 28.14
C VAL A 125 -58.75 -10.75 28.08
N GLY A 126 -60.06 -10.91 28.27
CA GLY A 126 -60.99 -9.78 28.40
C GLY A 126 -60.72 -8.89 29.63
N LEU A 127 -60.34 -9.48 30.77
CA LEU A 127 -60.02 -8.78 32.01
C LEU A 127 -58.71 -8.00 31.86
N VAL A 128 -57.71 -8.54 31.16
CA VAL A 128 -56.48 -7.81 30.80
C VAL A 128 -56.81 -6.60 29.90
N SER A 129 -57.71 -6.75 28.91
CA SER A 129 -58.22 -5.61 28.12
C SER A 129 -58.88 -4.53 29.00
N LEU A 130 -59.78 -4.94 29.89
CA LEU A 130 -60.47 -4.06 30.85
C LEU A 130 -59.51 -3.40 31.86
N LEU A 131 -58.48 -4.12 32.32
CA LEU A 131 -57.44 -3.61 33.22
C LEU A 131 -56.63 -2.52 32.52
N PHE A 132 -56.25 -2.71 31.25
CA PHE A 132 -55.60 -1.64 30.50
C PHE A 132 -56.55 -0.45 30.28
N PHE A 133 -57.82 -0.64 29.92
CA PHE A 133 -58.78 0.47 29.88
C PHE A 133 -58.97 1.17 31.25
N GLY A 134 -58.90 0.42 32.36
CA GLY A 134 -58.97 0.94 33.72
C GLY A 134 -57.75 1.75 34.13
N ILE A 135 -56.54 1.29 33.82
CA ILE A 135 -55.30 2.04 34.04
C ILE A 135 -55.23 3.25 33.09
N ALA A 136 -55.76 3.17 31.87
CA ALA A 136 -55.90 4.33 30.99
C ALA A 136 -56.74 5.44 31.66
N TYR A 137 -57.89 5.05 32.23
CA TYR A 137 -58.78 5.95 32.95
C TYR A 137 -58.14 6.53 34.24
N LEU A 138 -57.43 5.71 35.02
CA LEU A 138 -56.67 6.18 36.20
C LEU A 138 -55.53 7.14 35.81
N SER A 139 -54.78 6.82 34.76
CA SER A 139 -53.67 7.65 34.27
C SER A 139 -54.16 9.01 33.77
N ARG A 140 -55.33 9.05 33.12
CA ARG A 140 -56.03 10.30 32.76
C ARG A 140 -56.50 11.08 33.98
N LYS A 141 -57.20 10.44 34.93
CA LYS A 141 -57.96 11.12 35.98
C LYS A 141 -57.14 11.48 37.22
N VAL A 142 -56.13 10.68 37.57
CA VAL A 142 -55.30 10.86 38.78
C VAL A 142 -53.93 11.45 38.42
N LEU A 143 -53.22 10.81 37.48
CA LEU A 143 -51.84 11.19 37.15
C LEU A 143 -51.75 12.30 36.08
N LYS A 144 -52.84 12.56 35.35
CA LYS A 144 -52.94 13.54 34.24
C LYS A 144 -51.91 13.32 33.12
N ILE A 145 -51.57 12.07 32.80
CA ILE A 145 -50.57 11.72 31.77
C ILE A 145 -51.25 11.22 30.49
N GLU A 146 -51.67 12.13 29.61
CA GLU A 146 -52.45 11.83 28.40
C GLU A 146 -51.78 10.81 27.44
N LYS A 147 -50.45 10.85 27.32
CA LYS A 147 -49.70 9.90 26.47
C LYS A 147 -49.80 8.45 26.98
N THR A 148 -49.97 8.28 28.28
CA THR A 148 -50.10 6.99 28.94
C THR A 148 -51.52 6.43 28.81
N GLU A 149 -52.54 7.30 28.81
CA GLU A 149 -53.93 6.90 28.47
C GLU A 149 -54.00 6.28 27.07
N LEU A 150 -53.48 6.96 26.03
CA LEU A 150 -53.56 6.48 24.65
C LEU A 150 -52.86 5.12 24.47
N ALA A 151 -51.70 4.91 25.10
CA ALA A 151 -50.98 3.65 25.04
C ALA A 151 -51.82 2.48 25.60
N PHE A 152 -52.49 2.70 26.73
CA PHE A 152 -53.34 1.69 27.36
C PHE A 152 -54.67 1.48 26.63
N VAL A 153 -55.28 2.52 26.05
CA VAL A 153 -56.47 2.38 25.19
C VAL A 153 -56.14 1.58 23.92
N VAL A 154 -54.97 1.80 23.30
CA VAL A 154 -54.53 1.00 22.14
C VAL A 154 -54.30 -0.46 22.55
N LEU A 155 -53.64 -0.73 23.68
CA LEU A 155 -53.47 -2.10 24.19
C LEU A 155 -54.82 -2.79 24.41
N GLY A 156 -55.73 -2.18 25.17
CA GLY A 156 -57.07 -2.72 25.41
C GLY A 156 -57.83 -2.99 24.11
N SER A 157 -57.74 -2.08 23.13
CA SER A 157 -58.42 -2.22 21.84
C SER A 157 -57.87 -3.33 20.95
N LEU A 158 -56.58 -3.63 21.04
CA LEU A 158 -55.96 -4.76 20.32
C LEU A 158 -56.39 -6.12 20.89
N PHE A 159 -56.72 -6.18 22.19
CA PHE A 159 -57.28 -7.38 22.80
C PHE A 159 -58.75 -7.65 22.42
N LEU A 160 -59.48 -6.69 21.83
CA LEU A 160 -60.89 -6.90 21.45
C LEU A 160 -61.08 -7.91 20.30
N PRO A 161 -60.37 -7.82 19.14
CA PRO A 161 -60.41 -8.89 18.14
C PRO A 161 -59.87 -10.22 18.67
N ILE A 162 -58.85 -10.20 19.54
CA ILE A 162 -58.29 -11.42 20.16
C ILE A 162 -59.33 -12.09 21.06
N PHE A 163 -60.14 -11.31 21.79
CA PHE A 163 -61.26 -11.83 22.57
C PHE A 163 -62.38 -12.40 21.69
N LEU A 164 -62.78 -11.74 20.61
CA LEU A 164 -63.78 -12.29 19.68
C LEU A 164 -63.27 -13.57 18.98
N LEU A 165 -61.99 -13.61 18.60
CA LEU A 165 -61.35 -14.82 18.11
C LEU A 165 -61.30 -15.92 19.17
N SER A 166 -61.04 -15.60 20.44
CA SER A 166 -61.03 -16.61 21.51
C SER A 166 -62.44 -17.16 21.80
N LEU A 167 -63.50 -16.36 21.63
CA LEU A 167 -64.88 -16.87 21.66
C LEU A 167 -65.13 -17.91 20.55
N GLY A 168 -64.73 -17.61 19.31
CA GLY A 168 -64.87 -18.54 18.17
C GLY A 168 -63.93 -19.76 18.24
N TRP A 169 -62.75 -19.60 18.84
CA TRP A 169 -61.74 -20.66 19.03
C TRP A 169 -62.13 -21.64 20.13
N PHE A 170 -62.60 -21.14 21.28
CA PHE A 170 -63.08 -21.97 22.39
C PHE A 170 -64.55 -22.41 22.22
N LYS A 171 -65.13 -22.26 21.02
CA LYS A 171 -66.51 -22.64 20.65
C LYS A 171 -67.61 -22.04 21.57
N LEU A 172 -67.34 -20.89 22.20
CA LEU A 172 -68.22 -20.27 23.19
C LEU A 172 -69.52 -19.67 22.59
N LEU A 173 -69.62 -19.61 21.25
CA LEU A 173 -70.80 -19.14 20.50
C LEU A 173 -71.47 -20.28 19.70
N GLY A 174 -71.19 -21.54 20.03
CA GLY A 174 -71.68 -22.72 19.32
C GLY A 174 -70.79 -23.15 18.14
N GLU A 175 -71.08 -24.33 17.58
CA GLU A 175 -70.19 -24.94 16.56
C GLU A 175 -70.28 -24.26 15.19
N TYR A 176 -71.46 -23.79 14.79
CA TYR A 176 -71.67 -23.12 13.49
C TYR A 176 -70.90 -21.80 13.36
N LEU A 177 -70.85 -21.01 14.45
CA LEU A 177 -70.10 -19.76 14.57
C LEU A 177 -68.72 -19.96 15.24
N SER A 178 -68.16 -21.17 15.13
CA SER A 178 -66.78 -21.45 15.57
C SER A 178 -65.77 -21.19 14.46
N TYR A 179 -64.48 -21.11 14.82
CA TYR A 179 -63.37 -20.99 13.87
C TYR A 179 -63.36 -22.13 12.81
N THR A 180 -63.87 -23.31 13.17
CA THR A 180 -63.94 -24.51 12.33
C THR A 180 -65.33 -24.77 11.73
N GLY A 181 -66.33 -23.93 12.01
CA GLY A 181 -67.71 -24.14 11.55
C GLY A 181 -67.94 -23.77 10.08
N GLU A 182 -69.01 -24.30 9.48
CA GLU A 182 -69.43 -23.91 8.12
C GLU A 182 -69.72 -22.41 8.02
N GLY A 183 -70.30 -21.84 9.08
CA GLY A 183 -70.55 -20.40 9.22
C GLY A 183 -69.29 -19.54 9.42
N ARG A 184 -68.05 -20.07 9.37
CA ARG A 184 -66.81 -19.34 9.72
C ARG A 184 -66.63 -18.00 8.99
N TYR A 185 -66.97 -17.92 7.70
CA TYR A 185 -66.84 -16.67 6.93
C TYR A 185 -67.94 -15.67 7.31
N ILE A 186 -69.14 -16.16 7.64
CA ILE A 186 -70.25 -15.37 8.17
C ILE A 186 -69.91 -14.88 9.59
N PHE A 187 -69.27 -15.70 10.43
CA PHE A 187 -68.76 -15.30 11.75
C PHE A 187 -67.66 -14.25 11.65
N GLY A 188 -66.74 -14.37 10.69
CA GLY A 188 -65.75 -13.34 10.38
C GLY A 188 -66.37 -12.01 9.94
N PHE A 189 -67.39 -12.09 9.07
CA PHE A 189 -68.19 -10.93 8.65
C PHE A 189 -68.91 -10.26 9.83
N ILE A 190 -69.63 -11.03 10.68
CA ILE A 190 -70.31 -10.53 11.88
C ILE A 190 -69.32 -9.92 12.89
N SER A 191 -68.18 -10.57 13.12
CA SER A 191 -67.12 -10.07 14.01
C SER A 191 -66.54 -8.74 13.51
N GLY A 192 -66.32 -8.62 12.21
CA GLY A 192 -65.96 -7.35 11.56
C GLY A 192 -67.04 -6.28 11.76
N LEU A 193 -68.31 -6.65 11.59
CA LEU A 193 -69.48 -5.76 11.79
C LEU A 193 -69.62 -5.25 13.24
N LEU A 194 -69.17 -6.02 14.24
CA LEU A 194 -69.10 -5.58 15.64
C LEU A 194 -67.89 -4.67 15.94
N VAL A 195 -66.73 -4.95 15.33
CA VAL A 195 -65.48 -4.22 15.59
C VAL A 195 -65.40 -2.89 14.83
N VAL A 196 -65.89 -2.83 13.58
CA VAL A 196 -65.86 -1.62 12.74
C VAL A 196 -66.52 -0.41 13.43
N PRO A 197 -67.74 -0.50 14.00
CA PRO A 197 -68.36 0.62 14.71
C PRO A 197 -67.57 1.08 15.95
N VAL A 198 -66.95 0.15 16.68
CA VAL A 198 -66.11 0.47 17.86
C VAL A 198 -64.88 1.26 17.43
N TYR A 199 -64.19 0.82 16.36
CA TYR A 199 -63.02 1.53 15.83
C TYR A 199 -63.38 2.88 15.18
N ILE A 200 -64.51 2.98 14.47
CA ILE A 200 -65.02 4.28 13.98
C ILE A 200 -65.35 5.21 15.15
N THR A 201 -65.89 4.69 16.24
CA THR A 201 -66.22 5.47 17.44
C THR A 201 -64.97 5.95 18.16
N PHE A 202 -63.93 5.11 18.32
CA PHE A 202 -62.65 5.55 18.88
C PHE A 202 -61.88 6.49 17.93
N ALA A 203 -61.96 6.31 16.61
CA ALA A 203 -61.41 7.24 15.62
C ALA A 203 -62.01 8.64 15.79
N LYS A 204 -63.34 8.74 15.95
CA LYS A 204 -64.05 10.00 16.20
C LYS A 204 -63.76 10.56 17.60
N ARG A 205 -63.85 9.75 18.66
CA ARG A 205 -63.71 10.18 20.07
C ARG A 205 -62.28 10.61 20.44
N LEU A 206 -61.27 9.98 19.85
CA LEU A 206 -59.85 10.25 20.13
C LEU A 206 -59.17 11.08 19.01
N ALA A 207 -59.92 11.48 17.99
CA ALA A 207 -59.42 12.11 16.75
C ALA A 207 -58.20 11.37 16.14
N SER A 208 -58.17 10.04 16.28
CA SER A 208 -56.98 9.24 16.06
C SER A 208 -56.93 8.62 14.67
N ARG A 209 -55.93 9.00 13.88
CA ARG A 209 -55.63 8.40 12.57
C ARG A 209 -55.44 6.89 12.66
N LEU A 210 -54.83 6.39 13.74
CA LEU A 210 -54.58 4.96 13.95
C LEU A 210 -55.88 4.15 13.94
N PHE A 211 -56.95 4.67 14.56
CA PHE A 211 -58.26 4.02 14.53
C PHE A 211 -59.02 4.19 13.20
N VAL A 212 -58.72 5.22 12.38
CA VAL A 212 -59.19 5.29 10.98
C VAL A 212 -58.60 4.14 10.16
N TRP A 213 -57.29 3.91 10.30
CA TRP A 213 -56.61 2.78 9.65
C TRP A 213 -57.14 1.43 10.14
N PHE A 214 -57.37 1.25 11.44
CA PHE A 214 -58.04 0.05 11.97
C PHE A 214 -59.46 -0.13 11.41
N SER A 215 -60.20 0.96 11.18
CA SER A 215 -61.53 0.90 10.57
C SER A 215 -61.47 0.43 9.11
N TYR A 216 -60.52 0.93 8.32
CA TYR A 216 -60.33 0.51 6.93
C TYR A 216 -59.84 -0.94 6.78
N LEU A 217 -58.90 -1.36 7.64
CA LEU A 217 -58.46 -2.75 7.70
C LEU A 217 -59.64 -3.67 8.04
N ALA A 218 -60.43 -3.31 9.07
CA ALA A 218 -61.60 -4.10 9.45
C ALA A 218 -62.66 -4.15 8.34
N ILE A 219 -62.96 -3.04 7.64
CA ILE A 219 -63.86 -3.03 6.46
C ILE A 219 -63.32 -3.95 5.35
N THR A 220 -62.02 -3.91 5.07
CA THR A 220 -61.40 -4.73 4.01
C THR A 220 -61.47 -6.21 4.35
N VAL A 221 -61.23 -6.57 5.61
CA VAL A 221 -61.40 -7.94 6.12
C VAL A 221 -62.88 -8.37 6.06
N THR A 222 -63.83 -7.49 6.37
CA THR A 222 -65.27 -7.76 6.20
C THR A 222 -65.65 -8.00 4.74
N VAL A 223 -65.11 -7.23 3.78
CA VAL A 223 -65.33 -7.44 2.33
C VAL A 223 -64.68 -8.74 1.86
N ALA A 224 -63.48 -9.08 2.33
CA ALA A 224 -62.83 -10.35 2.02
C ALA A 224 -63.66 -11.54 2.52
N PHE A 225 -64.17 -11.48 3.75
CA PHE A 225 -65.06 -12.52 4.29
C PHE A 225 -66.41 -12.60 3.55
N LEU A 226 -66.94 -11.48 3.05
CA LEU A 226 -68.12 -11.47 2.20
C LEU A 226 -67.87 -12.15 0.83
N LEU A 227 -66.75 -11.84 0.17
CA LEU A 227 -66.35 -12.51 -1.08
C LEU A 227 -66.11 -14.01 -0.88
N SER A 228 -65.46 -14.40 0.23
CA SER A 228 -65.26 -15.81 0.58
C SER A 228 -66.57 -16.55 0.91
N ALA A 229 -67.62 -15.87 1.39
CA ALA A 229 -68.92 -16.49 1.63
C ALA A 229 -69.64 -16.94 0.34
N PHE A 230 -69.28 -16.37 -0.82
CA PHE A 230 -69.78 -16.80 -2.14
C PHE A 230 -69.04 -18.00 -2.74
N HIS A 231 -68.01 -18.55 -2.07
CA HIS A 231 -67.27 -19.74 -2.51
C HIS A 231 -66.64 -19.61 -3.93
N LEU A 232 -66.09 -18.43 -4.26
CA LEU A 232 -65.43 -18.17 -5.55
C LEU A 232 -64.05 -18.85 -5.65
N ASP A 233 -63.68 -19.27 -6.87
CA ASP A 233 -62.31 -19.70 -7.21
C ASP A 233 -61.29 -18.57 -7.01
N LYS A 234 -60.01 -18.92 -6.79
CA LYS A 234 -58.95 -17.96 -6.42
C LYS A 234 -58.81 -16.81 -7.43
N ASP A 235 -58.72 -17.13 -8.72
CA ASP A 235 -58.52 -16.14 -9.79
C ASP A 235 -59.70 -15.15 -9.85
N TRP A 236 -60.94 -15.62 -9.63
CA TRP A 236 -62.15 -14.79 -9.57
C TRP A 236 -62.28 -14.01 -8.26
N PHE A 237 -61.84 -14.58 -7.12
CA PHE A 237 -61.75 -13.89 -5.84
C PHE A 237 -60.78 -12.70 -5.91
N TYR A 238 -59.60 -12.88 -6.51
CA TYR A 238 -58.65 -11.78 -6.70
C TYR A 238 -59.12 -10.76 -7.72
N PHE A 239 -59.78 -11.18 -8.80
CA PHE A 239 -60.47 -10.25 -9.71
C PHE A 239 -61.54 -9.43 -8.97
N GLY A 240 -62.30 -10.06 -8.06
CA GLY A 240 -63.26 -9.38 -7.17
C GLY A 240 -62.61 -8.36 -6.22
N ILE A 241 -61.43 -8.67 -5.67
CA ILE A 241 -60.64 -7.70 -4.89
C ILE A 241 -60.13 -6.55 -5.77
N MET A 242 -59.75 -6.80 -7.02
CA MET A 242 -59.36 -5.74 -7.96
C MET A 242 -60.54 -4.84 -8.34
N LEU A 243 -61.73 -5.40 -8.55
CA LEU A 243 -62.96 -4.62 -8.70
C LEU A 243 -63.27 -3.80 -7.45
N TYR A 244 -63.05 -4.33 -6.24
CA TYR A 244 -63.17 -3.55 -5.00
C TYR A 244 -62.20 -2.36 -4.95
N ASN A 245 -60.94 -2.52 -5.40
CA ASN A 245 -59.99 -1.40 -5.51
C ASN A 245 -60.45 -0.35 -6.52
N VAL A 246 -60.94 -0.78 -7.68
CA VAL A 246 -61.51 0.11 -8.71
C VAL A 246 -62.69 0.91 -8.14
N ILE A 247 -63.61 0.25 -7.42
CA ILE A 247 -64.73 0.89 -6.73
C ILE A 247 -64.23 1.86 -5.64
N ALA A 248 -63.21 1.52 -4.87
CA ALA A 248 -62.64 2.41 -3.85
C ALA A 248 -62.06 3.70 -4.44
N VAL A 249 -61.41 3.62 -5.61
CA VAL A 249 -60.91 4.79 -6.36
C VAL A 249 -62.06 5.64 -6.91
N MET A 250 -63.14 5.03 -7.41
CA MET A 250 -64.35 5.77 -7.82
C MET A 250 -65.06 6.45 -6.63
N LEU A 251 -65.21 5.75 -5.51
CA LEU A 251 -65.84 6.28 -4.29
C LEU A 251 -65.04 7.44 -3.70
N PHE A 252 -63.70 7.40 -3.77
CA PHE A 252 -62.86 8.55 -3.43
C PHE A 252 -63.21 9.77 -4.28
N HIS A 253 -63.28 9.61 -5.60
CA HIS A 253 -63.63 10.71 -6.51
C HIS A 253 -65.01 11.31 -6.20
N ARG A 254 -66.00 10.46 -5.89
CA ARG A 254 -67.38 10.88 -5.55
C ARG A 254 -67.51 11.58 -4.20
N PHE A 255 -66.76 11.18 -3.16
CA PHE A 255 -66.95 11.67 -1.79
C PHE A 255 -65.86 12.63 -1.28
N LYS A 256 -64.85 12.97 -2.08
CA LYS A 256 -63.74 13.88 -1.71
C LYS A 256 -64.17 15.24 -1.16
N GLN A 257 -65.38 15.71 -1.48
CA GLN A 257 -65.89 17.04 -1.11
C GLN A 257 -66.71 17.07 0.21
N ASN A 258 -66.98 15.94 0.87
CA ASN A 258 -67.82 15.89 2.07
C ASN A 258 -67.03 16.12 3.39
N GLU A 259 -67.30 17.23 4.09
CA GLU A 259 -66.56 17.60 5.32
C GLU A 259 -66.77 16.63 6.49
N ALA A 260 -67.99 16.11 6.68
CA ALA A 260 -68.29 15.14 7.75
C ALA A 260 -67.48 13.82 7.64
N LEU A 261 -66.92 13.54 6.47
CA LEU A 261 -66.06 12.39 6.20
C LEU A 261 -64.58 12.78 6.00
N ALA A 262 -64.19 14.04 6.22
CA ALA A 262 -62.83 14.52 5.97
C ALA A 262 -61.73 13.81 6.80
N LEU A 263 -62.08 13.24 7.95
CA LEU A 263 -61.19 12.39 8.76
C LEU A 263 -60.84 11.07 8.04
N PHE A 264 -61.76 10.57 7.23
CA PHE A 264 -61.64 9.33 6.46
C PHE A 264 -61.07 9.62 5.06
N THR A 265 -61.68 10.50 4.28
CA THR A 265 -61.29 10.75 2.87
C THR A 265 -59.85 11.22 2.69
N LYS A 266 -59.24 11.87 3.70
CA LYS A 266 -57.80 12.24 3.70
C LYS A 266 -56.87 11.03 3.79
N GLU A 267 -57.25 9.99 4.53
CA GLU A 267 -56.43 8.77 4.72
C GLU A 267 -56.79 7.70 3.68
N LEU A 268 -57.99 7.76 3.07
CA LEU A 268 -58.48 6.81 2.05
C LEU A 268 -57.51 6.64 0.87
N VAL A 269 -56.93 7.73 0.35
CA VAL A 269 -55.97 7.65 -0.77
C VAL A 269 -54.75 6.82 -0.39
N ALA A 270 -54.19 7.03 0.81
CA ALA A 270 -53.06 6.26 1.28
C ALA A 270 -53.43 4.80 1.56
N PHE A 271 -54.64 4.56 2.08
CA PHE A 271 -55.15 3.20 2.31
C PHE A 271 -55.36 2.44 0.99
N ALA A 272 -56.05 3.02 0.01
CA ALA A 272 -56.29 2.42 -1.30
C ALA A 272 -54.98 2.17 -2.07
N GLN A 273 -53.96 3.00 -1.88
CA GLN A 273 -52.61 2.77 -2.43
C GLN A 273 -51.94 1.54 -1.83
N ILE A 274 -51.99 1.38 -0.50
CA ILE A 274 -51.47 0.18 0.18
C ILE A 274 -52.28 -1.06 -0.20
N GLN A 275 -53.61 -0.96 -0.24
CA GLN A 275 -54.50 -2.06 -0.60
C GLN A 275 -54.27 -2.53 -2.03
N LEU A 276 -54.14 -1.62 -3.02
CA LEU A 276 -53.85 -1.98 -4.41
C LEU A 276 -52.53 -2.76 -4.52
N VAL A 277 -51.47 -2.28 -3.83
CA VAL A 277 -50.17 -2.97 -3.79
C VAL A 277 -50.29 -4.37 -3.16
N ILE A 278 -50.93 -4.50 -2.00
CA ILE A 278 -51.12 -5.79 -1.33
C ILE A 278 -51.92 -6.74 -2.23
N SER A 279 -53.02 -6.30 -2.83
CA SER A 279 -53.80 -7.14 -3.73
C SER A 279 -53.02 -7.56 -4.97
N SER A 280 -52.24 -6.67 -5.60
CA SER A 280 -51.46 -7.03 -6.80
C SER A 280 -50.35 -8.02 -6.49
N LEU A 281 -49.75 -7.93 -5.30
CA LEU A 281 -48.78 -8.92 -4.82
C LEU A 281 -49.45 -10.27 -4.56
N LEU A 282 -50.64 -10.29 -3.94
CA LEU A 282 -51.38 -11.52 -3.69
C LEU A 282 -51.83 -12.19 -5.00
N THR A 283 -52.31 -11.44 -6.00
CA THR A 283 -52.63 -11.96 -7.33
C THR A 283 -51.40 -12.57 -8.03
N MET A 284 -50.23 -11.93 -7.90
CA MET A 284 -48.99 -12.43 -8.48
C MET A 284 -48.49 -13.74 -7.83
N ILE A 285 -48.82 -13.97 -6.55
CA ILE A 285 -48.40 -15.15 -5.78
C ILE A 285 -49.42 -16.30 -5.85
N PHE A 286 -50.71 -15.98 -5.87
CA PHE A 286 -51.81 -16.95 -5.72
C PHE A 286 -52.74 -16.91 -6.94
N TYR A 287 -52.34 -17.60 -7.99
CA TYR A 287 -53.15 -17.81 -9.19
C TYR A 287 -53.13 -19.28 -9.62
N ASP A 288 -54.17 -19.73 -10.31
CA ASP A 288 -54.27 -21.11 -10.82
C ASP A 288 -54.12 -21.19 -12.36
N ASN A 289 -54.39 -20.11 -13.11
CA ASN A 289 -54.22 -20.05 -14.57
C ASN A 289 -53.32 -18.89 -15.02
N HIS A 290 -52.23 -19.20 -15.74
CA HIS A 290 -51.24 -18.22 -16.24
C HIS A 290 -51.83 -17.11 -17.13
N VAL A 291 -52.77 -17.45 -18.03
CA VAL A 291 -53.35 -16.49 -18.98
C VAL A 291 -54.35 -15.56 -18.28
N LEU A 292 -55.20 -16.10 -17.39
CA LEU A 292 -56.09 -15.29 -16.55
C LEU A 292 -55.29 -14.40 -15.59
N ASN A 293 -54.17 -14.89 -15.04
CA ASN A 293 -53.27 -14.07 -14.24
C ASN A 293 -52.65 -12.93 -15.07
N GLY A 294 -52.19 -13.20 -16.29
CA GLY A 294 -51.73 -12.15 -17.23
C GLY A 294 -52.77 -11.04 -17.43
N ILE A 295 -54.06 -11.40 -17.59
CA ILE A 295 -55.17 -10.46 -17.70
C ILE A 295 -55.41 -9.70 -16.38
N ASN A 296 -55.38 -10.37 -15.22
CA ASN A 296 -55.50 -9.76 -13.90
C ASN A 296 -54.35 -8.77 -13.60
N ILE A 297 -53.15 -9.03 -14.12
CA ILE A 297 -51.98 -8.18 -13.97
C ILE A 297 -52.04 -6.98 -14.94
N LEU A 298 -52.48 -7.18 -16.19
CA LEU A 298 -52.67 -6.08 -17.15
C LEU A 298 -53.83 -5.14 -16.73
N THR A 299 -54.90 -5.67 -16.15
CA THR A 299 -55.96 -4.85 -15.55
C THR A 299 -55.46 -4.09 -14.32
N SER A 300 -54.65 -4.72 -13.46
CA SER A 300 -53.94 -4.03 -12.37
C SER A 300 -53.05 -2.91 -12.90
N ALA A 301 -52.33 -3.12 -14.00
CA ALA A 301 -51.54 -2.09 -14.66
C ALA A 301 -52.41 -0.89 -15.11
N ALA A 302 -53.57 -1.13 -15.70
CA ALA A 302 -54.50 -0.07 -16.07
C ALA A 302 -54.98 0.76 -14.86
N VAL A 303 -55.21 0.12 -13.70
CA VAL A 303 -55.53 0.82 -12.44
C VAL A 303 -54.34 1.65 -11.93
N TYR A 304 -53.11 1.13 -12.04
CA TYR A 304 -51.91 1.91 -11.73
C TYR A 304 -51.74 3.12 -12.67
N LEU A 305 -52.02 2.99 -13.97
CA LEU A 305 -52.01 4.12 -14.92
C LEU A 305 -53.07 5.17 -14.55
N ALA A 306 -54.28 4.75 -14.16
CA ALA A 306 -55.30 5.66 -13.64
C ALA A 306 -54.84 6.37 -12.34
N MET A 307 -54.12 5.67 -11.46
CA MET A 307 -53.54 6.26 -10.24
C MET A 307 -52.40 7.24 -10.54
N VAL A 308 -51.60 7.03 -11.60
CA VAL A 308 -50.63 8.05 -12.09
C VAL A 308 -51.36 9.35 -12.42
N TYR A 309 -52.49 9.27 -13.14
CA TYR A 309 -53.29 10.42 -13.52
C TYR A 309 -53.95 11.13 -12.31
N VAL A 310 -54.57 10.37 -11.39
CA VAL A 310 -55.30 10.94 -10.24
C VAL A 310 -54.37 11.52 -9.16
N SER A 311 -53.17 10.96 -8.99
CA SER A 311 -52.26 11.35 -7.90
C SER A 311 -51.05 12.18 -8.32
N GLY A 312 -50.69 12.19 -9.62
CA GLY A 312 -49.48 12.84 -10.14
C GLY A 312 -48.15 12.22 -9.65
N LYS A 313 -48.20 11.12 -8.91
CA LYS A 313 -47.03 10.44 -8.34
C LYS A 313 -46.31 9.57 -9.36
N LYS A 314 -44.98 9.64 -9.39
CA LYS A 314 -44.12 8.91 -10.34
C LYS A 314 -43.97 7.43 -10.00
N GLU A 315 -44.19 7.08 -8.73
CA GLU A 315 -44.06 5.73 -8.19
C GLU A 315 -45.03 4.75 -8.87
N TYR A 316 -46.27 5.16 -9.17
CA TYR A 316 -47.25 4.30 -9.85
C TYR A 316 -46.90 4.03 -11.31
N HIS A 317 -46.17 4.92 -11.96
CA HIS A 317 -45.73 4.71 -13.34
C HIS A 317 -44.69 3.57 -13.42
N PHE A 318 -43.81 3.45 -12.41
CA PHE A 318 -42.88 2.31 -12.32
C PHE A 318 -43.62 0.97 -12.16
N ILE A 319 -44.60 0.92 -11.24
CA ILE A 319 -45.41 -0.28 -11.01
C ILE A 319 -46.23 -0.62 -12.26
N PHE A 320 -46.83 0.38 -12.92
CA PHE A 320 -47.49 0.21 -14.23
C PHE A 320 -46.56 -0.45 -15.26
N THR A 321 -45.34 0.07 -15.44
CA THR A 321 -44.40 -0.48 -16.43
C THR A 321 -44.00 -1.92 -16.13
N ALA A 322 -43.77 -2.26 -14.86
CA ALA A 322 -43.45 -3.62 -14.44
C ALA A 322 -44.62 -4.59 -14.69
N MET A 323 -45.85 -4.18 -14.34
CA MET A 323 -47.06 -4.99 -14.56
C MET A 323 -47.38 -5.17 -16.06
N VAL A 324 -47.14 -4.17 -16.91
CA VAL A 324 -47.27 -4.32 -18.37
C VAL A 324 -46.27 -5.34 -18.92
N VAL A 325 -44.99 -5.23 -18.56
CA VAL A 325 -43.94 -6.14 -19.06
C VAL A 325 -44.19 -7.57 -18.58
N TYR A 326 -44.48 -7.77 -17.29
CA TYR A 326 -44.73 -9.11 -16.74
C TYR A 326 -46.04 -9.72 -17.25
N GLY A 327 -47.13 -8.94 -17.30
CA GLY A 327 -48.42 -9.40 -17.82
C GLY A 327 -48.37 -9.74 -19.32
N ALA A 328 -47.59 -8.99 -20.11
CA ALA A 328 -47.35 -9.31 -21.51
C ALA A 328 -46.44 -10.55 -21.68
N TYR A 329 -45.39 -10.69 -20.88
CA TYR A 329 -44.55 -11.90 -20.87
C TYR A 329 -45.38 -13.16 -20.57
N GLN A 330 -46.17 -13.16 -19.50
CA GLN A 330 -47.03 -14.28 -19.11
C GLN A 330 -48.06 -14.64 -20.20
N LEU A 331 -48.48 -13.68 -21.02
CA LEU A 331 -49.43 -13.86 -22.11
C LEU A 331 -48.74 -14.34 -23.41
N ILE A 332 -47.53 -13.89 -23.71
CA ILE A 332 -46.78 -14.26 -24.92
C ILE A 332 -46.22 -15.68 -24.80
N GLU A 333 -45.50 -16.00 -23.72
CA GLU A 333 -44.81 -17.30 -23.51
C GLU A 333 -45.78 -18.49 -23.31
N HIS A 334 -47.02 -18.23 -22.90
CA HIS A 334 -48.01 -19.27 -22.61
C HIS A 334 -49.20 -19.23 -23.58
N SER A 335 -48.96 -18.74 -24.80
CA SER A 335 -49.94 -18.77 -25.88
C SER A 335 -49.27 -18.97 -27.24
N VAL A 336 -50.08 -19.07 -28.30
CA VAL A 336 -49.64 -19.24 -29.70
C VAL A 336 -48.76 -18.07 -30.21
N LEU A 337 -48.56 -17.02 -29.40
CA LEU A 337 -47.76 -15.84 -29.71
C LEU A 337 -46.24 -16.05 -29.57
N GLU A 338 -45.80 -17.11 -28.87
CA GLU A 338 -44.39 -17.47 -28.66
C GLU A 338 -43.55 -17.44 -29.96
N LEU A 339 -44.11 -17.92 -31.08
CA LEU A 339 -43.43 -18.00 -32.38
C LEU A 339 -43.05 -16.63 -32.98
N PHE A 340 -43.67 -15.54 -32.51
CA PHE A 340 -43.31 -14.15 -32.83
C PHE A 340 -42.80 -13.38 -31.60
N GLY A 341 -42.52 -14.06 -30.49
CA GLY A 341 -42.12 -13.50 -29.19
C GLY A 341 -41.07 -12.39 -29.30
N PRO A 342 -39.90 -12.61 -29.93
CA PRO A 342 -38.87 -11.58 -30.10
C PRO A 342 -39.38 -10.29 -30.74
N VAL A 343 -40.26 -10.37 -31.74
CA VAL A 343 -40.84 -9.19 -32.39
C VAL A 343 -41.90 -8.53 -31.50
N LEU A 344 -42.75 -9.31 -30.84
CA LEU A 344 -43.77 -8.83 -29.92
C LEU A 344 -43.16 -8.10 -28.70
N TYR A 345 -42.05 -8.58 -28.17
CA TYR A 345 -41.32 -7.90 -27.09
C TYR A 345 -40.79 -6.52 -27.51
N VAL A 346 -40.25 -6.38 -28.73
CA VAL A 346 -39.81 -5.09 -29.26
C VAL A 346 -41.01 -4.14 -29.47
N LEU A 347 -42.16 -4.67 -29.88
CA LEU A 347 -43.41 -3.89 -30.02
C LEU A 347 -43.92 -3.34 -28.68
N ILE A 348 -43.70 -4.01 -27.54
CA ILE A 348 -44.01 -3.44 -26.20
C ILE A 348 -43.15 -2.19 -25.95
N GLY A 349 -41.85 -2.26 -26.26
CA GLY A 349 -40.93 -1.13 -26.16
C GLY A 349 -41.37 0.06 -27.03
N ILE A 350 -41.86 -0.21 -28.24
CA ILE A 350 -42.45 0.80 -29.14
C ILE A 350 -43.78 1.35 -28.60
N GLY A 351 -44.61 0.50 -27.98
CA GLY A 351 -45.88 0.90 -27.34
C GLY A 351 -45.69 2.00 -26.29
N PHE A 352 -44.62 1.92 -25.47
CA PHE A 352 -44.27 2.98 -24.53
C PHE A 352 -43.88 4.32 -25.20
N LEU A 353 -43.42 4.35 -26.46
CA LEU A 353 -43.19 5.60 -27.21
C LEU A 353 -44.49 6.24 -27.71
N ILE A 354 -45.51 5.42 -27.95
CA ILE A 354 -46.79 5.84 -28.51
C ILE A 354 -47.71 6.34 -27.39
N LEU A 355 -47.77 5.64 -26.25
CA LEU A 355 -48.64 5.94 -25.12
C LEU A 355 -48.66 7.43 -24.66
N PRO A 356 -47.52 8.16 -24.53
CA PRO A 356 -47.54 9.57 -24.14
C PRO A 356 -48.20 10.51 -25.15
N LYS A 357 -48.47 10.08 -26.40
CA LYS A 357 -49.24 10.87 -27.38
C LYS A 357 -50.74 10.95 -27.04
N PHE A 358 -51.22 10.11 -26.13
CA PHE A 358 -52.63 10.07 -25.68
C PHE A 358 -52.83 10.68 -24.28
N LEU A 359 -51.84 11.41 -23.73
CA LEU A 359 -51.87 11.98 -22.38
C LEU A 359 -51.81 13.53 -22.42
N ASP A 360 -52.50 14.17 -21.48
CA ASP A 360 -52.48 15.62 -21.27
C ASP A 360 -51.06 16.20 -21.08
N ASP A 361 -50.74 17.27 -21.81
CA ASP A 361 -49.45 17.99 -21.76
C ASP A 361 -49.11 18.66 -20.40
N ARG A 362 -50.01 18.59 -19.41
CA ARG A 362 -49.85 19.23 -18.09
C ARG A 362 -48.69 18.68 -17.25
N PHE A 363 -48.06 17.59 -17.68
CA PHE A 363 -46.94 16.95 -16.99
C PHE A 363 -45.90 16.43 -17.99
N HIS A 364 -44.62 16.39 -17.61
CA HIS A 364 -43.50 15.92 -18.47
C HIS A 364 -43.46 14.40 -18.72
N TRP A 365 -44.61 13.74 -18.94
CA TRP A 365 -44.71 12.30 -19.15
C TRP A 365 -43.96 11.83 -20.41
N LYS A 366 -43.95 12.61 -21.51
CA LYS A 366 -43.24 12.25 -22.76
C LYS A 366 -41.79 11.80 -22.52
N LYS A 367 -41.02 12.53 -21.71
CA LYS A 367 -39.61 12.21 -21.41
C LYS A 367 -39.47 10.95 -20.54
N ILE A 368 -40.41 10.72 -19.63
CA ILE A 368 -40.43 9.55 -18.75
C ILE A 368 -40.72 8.29 -19.57
N PHE A 369 -41.70 8.35 -20.48
CA PHE A 369 -42.06 7.26 -21.39
C PHE A 369 -41.02 6.95 -22.47
N GLN A 370 -40.30 7.97 -22.96
CA GLN A 370 -39.12 7.76 -23.81
C GLN A 370 -38.00 6.99 -23.07
N LEU A 371 -37.80 7.28 -21.78
CA LEU A 371 -36.80 6.58 -20.97
C LEU A 371 -37.21 5.13 -20.66
N THR A 372 -38.48 4.87 -20.35
CA THR A 372 -38.94 3.48 -20.13
C THR A 372 -38.89 2.65 -21.38
N SER A 373 -39.29 3.21 -22.53
CA SER A 373 -39.11 2.55 -23.82
C SER A 373 -37.66 2.12 -24.06
N ALA A 374 -36.69 3.02 -23.81
CA ALA A 374 -35.27 2.69 -23.96
C ALA A 374 -34.78 1.61 -22.98
N ILE A 375 -35.24 1.64 -21.72
CA ILE A 375 -34.88 0.63 -20.71
C ILE A 375 -35.50 -0.74 -21.07
N VAL A 376 -36.80 -0.76 -21.39
CA VAL A 376 -37.52 -1.99 -21.75
C VAL A 376 -36.92 -2.60 -23.01
N SER A 377 -36.70 -1.82 -24.08
CA SER A 377 -36.07 -2.35 -25.30
C SER A 377 -34.62 -2.80 -25.09
N GLY A 378 -33.89 -2.22 -24.12
CA GLY A 378 -32.58 -2.72 -23.70
C GLY A 378 -32.66 -4.08 -22.98
N LEU A 379 -33.65 -4.27 -22.10
CA LEU A 379 -33.91 -5.56 -21.45
C LEU A 379 -34.40 -6.62 -22.45
N VAL A 380 -35.26 -6.22 -23.38
CA VAL A 380 -35.75 -7.07 -24.48
C VAL A 380 -34.60 -7.52 -25.38
N PHE A 381 -33.69 -6.61 -25.75
CA PHE A 381 -32.47 -6.99 -26.47
C PHE A 381 -31.65 -8.04 -25.70
N LEU A 382 -31.44 -7.86 -24.40
CA LEU A 382 -30.69 -8.81 -23.58
C LEU A 382 -31.38 -10.17 -23.49
N ALA A 383 -32.71 -10.20 -23.31
CA ALA A 383 -33.50 -11.44 -23.28
C ALA A 383 -33.43 -12.20 -24.60
N ILE A 384 -33.68 -11.51 -25.72
CA ILE A 384 -33.63 -12.08 -27.07
C ILE A 384 -32.21 -12.53 -27.45
N SER A 385 -31.18 -11.77 -27.07
CA SER A 385 -29.78 -12.15 -27.31
C SER A 385 -29.37 -13.35 -26.47
N PHE A 386 -29.85 -13.44 -25.23
CA PHE A 386 -29.60 -14.60 -24.36
C PHE A 386 -30.29 -15.85 -24.92
N ASP A 387 -31.53 -15.75 -25.39
CA ASP A 387 -32.24 -16.84 -26.06
C ASP A 387 -31.52 -17.32 -27.33
N SER A 388 -31.13 -16.39 -28.22
CA SER A 388 -30.31 -16.66 -29.41
C SER A 388 -29.01 -17.41 -29.07
N VAL A 389 -28.26 -16.92 -28.08
CA VAL A 389 -26.93 -17.46 -27.72
C VAL A 389 -26.98 -18.73 -26.87
N VAL A 390 -28.03 -18.96 -26.07
CA VAL A 390 -28.10 -20.07 -25.10
C VAL A 390 -29.04 -21.19 -25.53
N MET A 391 -30.18 -20.88 -26.14
CA MET A 391 -31.18 -21.89 -26.53
C MET A 391 -31.08 -22.26 -28.01
N ASN A 392 -30.68 -21.33 -28.87
CA ASN A 392 -30.76 -21.47 -30.34
C ASN A 392 -29.38 -21.49 -31.05
N MET A 393 -28.30 -21.90 -30.39
CA MET A 393 -26.96 -21.95 -30.99
C MET A 393 -26.97 -22.67 -32.36
N ASN A 394 -26.52 -21.96 -33.40
CA ASN A 394 -26.47 -22.36 -34.82
C ASN A 394 -27.82 -22.50 -35.56
N ASN A 395 -28.95 -22.11 -34.98
CA ASN A 395 -30.25 -22.03 -35.68
C ASN A 395 -30.61 -20.55 -35.99
N PRO A 396 -30.21 -20.01 -37.15
CA PRO A 396 -30.52 -18.62 -37.50
C PRO A 396 -32.04 -18.40 -37.65
N SER A 397 -32.51 -17.24 -37.19
CA SER A 397 -33.94 -16.94 -37.17
C SER A 397 -34.28 -15.60 -37.82
N TRP A 398 -35.21 -15.65 -38.79
CA TRP A 398 -35.80 -14.46 -39.41
C TRP A 398 -36.51 -13.55 -38.40
N ALA A 399 -37.05 -14.12 -37.31
CA ALA A 399 -37.67 -13.34 -36.24
C ALA A 399 -36.63 -12.54 -35.43
N LEU A 400 -35.45 -13.12 -35.17
CA LEU A 400 -34.33 -12.43 -34.51
C LEU A 400 -33.78 -11.29 -35.38
N LEU A 401 -33.52 -11.57 -36.66
CA LEU A 401 -33.07 -10.56 -37.63
C LEU A 401 -34.04 -9.37 -37.70
N LEU A 402 -35.36 -9.63 -37.80
CA LEU A 402 -36.38 -8.59 -37.78
C LEU A 402 -36.45 -7.85 -36.44
N ALA A 403 -36.33 -8.54 -35.30
CA ALA A 403 -36.33 -7.91 -33.98
C ALA A 403 -35.14 -6.96 -33.81
N TYR A 404 -33.93 -7.35 -34.22
CA TYR A 404 -32.74 -6.47 -34.18
C TYR A 404 -32.86 -5.28 -35.14
N LEU A 405 -33.43 -5.44 -36.33
CA LEU A 405 -33.71 -4.31 -37.23
C LEU A 405 -34.75 -3.33 -36.65
N LEU A 406 -35.81 -3.84 -36.01
CA LEU A 406 -36.81 -3.01 -35.34
C LEU A 406 -36.21 -2.24 -34.14
N LEU A 407 -35.36 -2.90 -33.35
CA LEU A 407 -34.57 -2.25 -32.29
C LEU A 407 -33.64 -1.18 -32.84
N ALA A 408 -32.90 -1.47 -33.93
CA ALA A 408 -32.04 -0.49 -34.58
C ALA A 408 -32.83 0.76 -35.03
N GLY A 409 -34.00 0.57 -35.64
CA GLY A 409 -34.91 1.65 -36.04
C GLY A 409 -35.48 2.45 -34.86
N GLN A 410 -35.93 1.76 -33.81
CA GLN A 410 -36.44 2.37 -32.58
C GLN A 410 -35.39 3.27 -31.92
N PHE A 411 -34.14 2.82 -31.85
CA PHE A 411 -33.06 3.59 -31.24
C PHE A 411 -32.55 4.75 -32.14
N ILE A 412 -32.68 4.68 -33.47
CA ILE A 412 -32.51 5.86 -34.35
C ILE A 412 -33.55 6.92 -33.99
N TYR A 413 -34.83 6.55 -33.89
CA TYR A 413 -35.90 7.48 -33.53
C TYR A 413 -35.65 8.14 -32.15
N LEU A 414 -35.26 7.35 -31.15
CA LEU A 414 -34.86 7.85 -29.83
C LEU A 414 -33.63 8.78 -29.89
N ALA A 415 -32.63 8.47 -30.72
CA ALA A 415 -31.45 9.32 -30.91
C ALA A 415 -31.80 10.68 -31.54
N ILE A 416 -32.72 10.71 -32.51
CA ILE A 416 -33.23 11.95 -33.14
C ILE A 416 -33.99 12.82 -32.11
N GLU A 417 -34.98 12.25 -31.41
CA GLU A 417 -35.84 12.97 -30.47
C GLU A 417 -35.09 13.48 -29.23
N THR A 418 -34.20 12.65 -28.66
CA THR A 418 -33.57 12.96 -27.35
C THR A 418 -32.17 13.57 -27.47
N LYS A 419 -31.54 13.49 -28.65
CA LYS A 419 -30.14 13.88 -28.90
C LYS A 419 -29.11 13.21 -27.96
N SER A 420 -29.48 12.08 -27.37
CA SER A 420 -28.62 11.31 -26.46
C SER A 420 -27.54 10.54 -27.21
N GLN A 421 -26.28 10.68 -26.79
CA GLN A 421 -25.16 9.91 -27.35
C GLN A 421 -25.36 8.39 -27.19
N LEU A 422 -25.93 7.93 -26.08
CA LEU A 422 -26.07 6.50 -25.79
C LEU A 422 -26.97 5.79 -26.82
N PHE A 423 -28.09 6.40 -27.23
CA PHE A 423 -28.96 5.82 -28.25
C PHE A 423 -28.33 5.85 -29.65
N THR A 424 -27.51 6.87 -29.91
CA THR A 424 -26.71 6.96 -31.13
C THR A 424 -25.72 5.79 -31.27
N TYR A 425 -25.20 5.21 -30.18
CA TYR A 425 -24.33 4.03 -30.21
C TYR A 425 -25.08 2.69 -30.20
N LEU A 426 -26.22 2.58 -29.51
CA LEU A 426 -26.98 1.33 -29.45
C LEU A 426 -27.56 0.92 -30.82
N SER A 427 -28.03 1.86 -31.64
CA SER A 427 -28.54 1.53 -32.99
C SER A 427 -27.51 0.81 -33.87
N PRO A 428 -26.26 1.28 -34.01
CA PRO A 428 -25.18 0.52 -34.65
C PRO A 428 -24.90 -0.86 -34.04
N VAL A 429 -25.04 -1.05 -32.73
CA VAL A 429 -24.88 -2.38 -32.10
C VAL A 429 -26.01 -3.33 -32.53
N PHE A 430 -27.23 -2.85 -32.68
CA PHE A 430 -28.34 -3.66 -33.20
C PHE A 430 -28.21 -3.94 -34.71
N PHE A 431 -27.64 -3.02 -35.49
CA PHE A 431 -27.24 -3.33 -36.88
C PHE A 431 -26.14 -4.39 -36.95
N MET A 432 -25.14 -4.33 -36.07
CA MET A 432 -24.08 -5.35 -35.97
C MET A 432 -24.70 -6.73 -35.67
N ALA A 433 -25.59 -6.83 -34.69
CA ALA A 433 -26.30 -8.07 -34.36
C ALA A 433 -27.16 -8.58 -35.55
N SER A 434 -27.87 -7.69 -36.23
CA SER A 434 -28.64 -8.03 -37.44
C SER A 434 -27.75 -8.51 -38.60
N TYR A 435 -26.58 -7.91 -38.80
CA TYR A 435 -25.62 -8.37 -39.81
C TYR A 435 -24.95 -9.68 -39.43
N TYR A 436 -24.74 -9.95 -38.13
CA TYR A 436 -24.22 -11.23 -37.65
C TYR A 436 -25.24 -12.36 -37.85
N GLU A 437 -26.51 -12.15 -37.50
CA GLU A 437 -27.60 -13.10 -37.82
C GLU A 437 -27.71 -13.33 -39.34
N LEU A 438 -27.51 -12.29 -40.16
CA LEU A 438 -27.46 -12.43 -41.62
C LEU A 438 -26.26 -13.28 -42.08
N VAL A 439 -25.10 -13.18 -41.43
CA VAL A 439 -23.95 -14.07 -41.69
C VAL A 439 -24.28 -15.51 -41.31
N LEU A 440 -24.96 -15.77 -40.18
CA LEU A 440 -25.41 -17.12 -39.81
C LEU A 440 -26.42 -17.69 -40.82
N ILE A 441 -27.32 -16.88 -41.38
CA ILE A 441 -28.20 -17.29 -42.49
C ILE A 441 -27.37 -17.62 -43.73
N LEU A 442 -26.39 -16.78 -44.10
CA LEU A 442 -25.54 -17.00 -45.28
C LEU A 442 -24.64 -18.23 -45.15
N ASP A 443 -24.18 -18.56 -43.94
CA ASP A 443 -23.35 -19.73 -43.67
C ASP A 443 -24.04 -21.04 -44.08
N GLN A 444 -25.36 -21.14 -43.90
CA GLN A 444 -26.17 -22.27 -44.37
C GLN A 444 -26.14 -22.49 -45.90
N TYR A 445 -25.73 -21.49 -46.68
CA TYR A 445 -25.63 -21.54 -48.14
C TYR A 445 -24.20 -21.47 -48.68
N LEU A 446 -23.27 -20.87 -47.93
CA LEU A 446 -21.90 -20.59 -48.37
C LEU A 446 -20.83 -21.45 -47.68
N TYR A 447 -21.14 -22.06 -46.53
CA TYR A 447 -20.26 -22.94 -45.75
C TYR A 447 -18.88 -22.31 -45.45
N PHE A 448 -18.83 -21.36 -44.52
CA PHE A 448 -17.57 -20.74 -44.13
C PHE A 448 -16.74 -21.65 -43.20
N ASP A 449 -15.46 -21.86 -43.51
CA ASP A 449 -14.54 -22.65 -42.66
C ASP A 449 -14.40 -22.08 -41.24
N ASN A 450 -14.55 -20.76 -41.10
CA ASN A 450 -14.46 -20.02 -39.84
C ASN A 450 -15.32 -18.75 -39.89
N LEU A 451 -16.09 -18.47 -38.84
CA LEU A 451 -16.95 -17.28 -38.73
C LEU A 451 -16.20 -16.00 -38.32
N ILE A 452 -14.92 -16.07 -37.93
CA ILE A 452 -14.14 -14.89 -37.52
C ILE A 452 -13.92 -13.92 -38.69
N PHE A 453 -13.47 -14.39 -39.85
CA PHE A 453 -13.29 -13.52 -41.03
C PHE A 453 -14.61 -12.89 -41.53
N PRO A 454 -15.73 -13.63 -41.68
CA PRO A 454 -17.06 -13.04 -41.90
C PRO A 454 -17.45 -11.99 -40.83
N THR A 455 -17.11 -12.20 -39.55
CA THR A 455 -17.36 -11.22 -38.49
C THR A 455 -16.52 -9.95 -38.63
N PHE A 456 -15.26 -10.07 -39.07
CA PHE A 456 -14.45 -8.91 -39.46
C PHE A 456 -15.10 -8.16 -40.63
N LEU A 457 -15.61 -8.87 -41.63
CA LEU A 457 -16.32 -8.29 -42.77
C LEU A 457 -17.63 -7.57 -42.35
N VAL A 458 -18.36 -8.05 -41.34
CA VAL A 458 -19.52 -7.33 -40.77
C VAL A 458 -19.10 -5.93 -40.29
N GLY A 459 -18.01 -5.85 -39.51
CA GLY A 459 -17.47 -4.57 -39.04
C GLY A 459 -16.98 -3.66 -40.17
N PHE A 460 -16.29 -4.23 -41.15
CA PHE A 460 -15.80 -3.54 -42.36
C PHE A 460 -16.96 -2.96 -43.19
N ILE A 461 -17.99 -3.78 -43.46
CA ILE A 461 -19.21 -3.38 -44.18
C ILE A 461 -19.93 -2.28 -43.40
N GLN A 462 -20.15 -2.43 -42.10
CA GLN A 462 -20.84 -1.44 -41.27
C GLN A 462 -20.10 -0.10 -41.22
N PHE A 463 -18.76 -0.11 -41.17
CA PHE A 463 -17.95 1.11 -41.26
C PHE A 463 -18.16 1.82 -42.60
N ILE A 464 -18.19 1.06 -43.71
CA ILE A 464 -18.33 1.59 -45.07
C ILE A 464 -19.76 2.08 -45.33
N THR A 465 -20.77 1.25 -45.10
CA THR A 465 -22.18 1.58 -45.39
C THR A 465 -22.67 2.68 -44.47
N CYS A 466 -22.77 2.42 -43.17
CA CYS A 466 -23.35 3.33 -42.19
C CYS A 466 -22.38 4.44 -41.77
N GLY A 467 -21.09 4.14 -41.68
CA GLY A 467 -20.07 5.10 -41.21
C GLY A 467 -19.54 6.07 -42.27
N PHE A 468 -19.47 5.66 -43.54
CA PHE A 468 -18.88 6.48 -44.62
C PHE A 468 -19.91 6.92 -45.68
N TYR A 469 -20.67 5.99 -46.27
CA TYR A 469 -21.52 6.28 -47.44
C TYR A 469 -22.87 6.94 -47.14
N ILE A 470 -23.43 6.86 -45.91
CA ILE A 470 -24.73 7.49 -45.61
C ILE A 470 -24.70 9.01 -45.89
N LYS A 471 -25.68 9.44 -46.71
CA LYS A 471 -26.00 10.84 -47.06
C LYS A 471 -27.38 11.32 -46.57
N PHE A 472 -28.26 10.42 -46.12
CA PHE A 472 -29.60 10.80 -45.64
C PHE A 472 -29.52 11.55 -44.30
N SER A 473 -30.13 12.73 -44.23
CA SER A 473 -30.06 13.64 -43.07
C SER A 473 -30.60 13.00 -41.78
N GLN A 474 -31.72 12.28 -41.86
CA GLN A 474 -32.37 11.64 -40.71
C GLN A 474 -31.51 10.52 -40.07
N ILE A 475 -30.72 9.81 -40.86
CA ILE A 475 -29.85 8.70 -40.38
C ILE A 475 -28.41 9.18 -40.09
N SER A 476 -28.04 10.40 -40.53
CA SER A 476 -26.70 10.97 -40.31
C SER A 476 -26.25 11.02 -38.84
N VAL A 477 -27.20 10.98 -37.89
CA VAL A 477 -26.96 10.95 -36.44
C VAL A 477 -26.03 9.80 -36.05
N ILE A 478 -26.20 8.60 -36.62
CA ILE A 478 -25.39 7.41 -36.27
C ILE A 478 -24.05 7.31 -37.02
N LYS A 479 -23.74 8.24 -37.93
CA LYS A 479 -22.53 8.14 -38.78
C LYS A 479 -21.22 8.08 -38.00
N LYS A 480 -21.15 8.74 -36.83
CA LYS A 480 -19.95 8.70 -35.96
C LYS A 480 -19.84 7.39 -35.19
N SER A 481 -20.94 6.92 -34.61
CA SER A 481 -20.99 5.69 -33.82
C SER A 481 -20.88 4.43 -34.67
N SER A 482 -21.42 4.39 -35.89
CA SER A 482 -21.22 3.27 -36.82
C SER A 482 -19.76 3.06 -37.19
N ARG A 483 -18.95 4.12 -37.26
CA ARG A 483 -17.50 4.01 -37.48
C ARG A 483 -16.80 3.41 -36.26
N ASP A 484 -17.15 3.85 -35.05
CA ASP A 484 -16.59 3.31 -33.82
C ASP A 484 -16.97 1.83 -33.59
N VAL A 485 -18.24 1.46 -33.81
CA VAL A 485 -18.70 0.06 -33.66
C VAL A 485 -18.11 -0.84 -34.76
N GLY A 486 -17.99 -0.36 -35.99
CA GLY A 486 -17.28 -1.06 -37.06
C GLY A 486 -15.79 -1.30 -36.73
N LEU A 487 -15.09 -0.28 -36.20
CA LEU A 487 -13.71 -0.44 -35.74
C LEU A 487 -13.58 -1.39 -34.54
N ALA A 488 -14.50 -1.34 -33.58
CA ALA A 488 -14.49 -2.21 -32.41
C ALA A 488 -14.70 -3.69 -32.79
N THR A 489 -15.62 -3.97 -33.72
CA THR A 489 -15.89 -5.33 -34.22
C THR A 489 -14.73 -5.88 -35.04
N MET A 490 -14.16 -5.09 -35.96
CA MET A 490 -12.94 -5.47 -36.67
C MET A 490 -11.76 -5.74 -35.72
N PHE A 491 -11.60 -4.93 -34.67
CA PHE A 491 -10.55 -5.15 -33.68
C PHE A 491 -10.76 -6.43 -32.86
N LEU A 492 -12.02 -6.72 -32.46
CA LEU A 492 -12.36 -7.96 -31.75
C LEU A 492 -12.11 -9.19 -32.63
N ALA A 493 -12.58 -9.16 -33.89
CA ALA A 493 -12.34 -10.24 -34.84
C ALA A 493 -10.83 -10.46 -35.10
N LEU A 494 -10.04 -9.38 -35.23
CA LEU A 494 -8.57 -9.48 -35.37
C LEU A 494 -7.90 -10.12 -34.14
N LEU A 495 -8.38 -9.84 -32.93
CA LEU A 495 -7.87 -10.50 -31.72
C LEU A 495 -8.20 -11.99 -31.67
N LEU A 496 -9.36 -12.40 -32.20
CA LEU A 496 -9.72 -13.82 -32.34
C LEU A 496 -8.91 -14.50 -33.44
N GLU A 497 -8.67 -13.84 -34.58
CA GLU A 497 -7.87 -14.38 -35.68
C GLU A 497 -6.40 -14.59 -35.27
N LEU A 498 -5.87 -13.78 -34.35
CA LEU A 498 -4.54 -13.98 -33.80
C LEU A 498 -4.41 -15.28 -32.96
N LEU A 499 -5.53 -15.92 -32.59
CA LEU A 499 -5.57 -17.20 -31.87
C LEU A 499 -5.70 -18.42 -32.80
N THR A 500 -6.07 -18.24 -34.07
CA THR A 500 -6.25 -19.35 -35.04
C THR A 500 -4.93 -19.80 -35.66
N PHE A 501 -3.88 -18.97 -35.58
CA PHE A 501 -2.59 -19.14 -36.24
C PHE A 501 -2.65 -19.21 -37.78
N ASN A 502 -3.74 -18.72 -38.41
CA ASN A 502 -3.83 -18.60 -39.86
C ASN A 502 -3.14 -17.30 -40.34
N TRP A 503 -1.83 -17.39 -40.59
CA TRP A 503 -0.98 -16.23 -40.89
C TRP A 503 -1.33 -15.53 -42.20
N LEU A 504 -1.80 -16.28 -43.20
CA LEU A 504 -2.23 -15.74 -44.49
C LEU A 504 -3.49 -14.86 -44.34
N GLU A 505 -4.53 -15.37 -43.68
CA GLU A 505 -5.76 -14.61 -43.41
C GLU A 505 -5.49 -13.41 -42.51
N LEU A 506 -4.71 -13.58 -41.44
CA LEU A 506 -4.29 -12.49 -40.56
C LEU A 506 -3.59 -11.36 -41.34
N GLY A 507 -2.73 -11.70 -42.31
CA GLY A 507 -2.07 -10.74 -43.18
C GLY A 507 -3.06 -9.94 -44.06
N PHE A 508 -4.09 -10.59 -44.61
CA PHE A 508 -5.14 -9.90 -45.36
C PHE A 508 -6.05 -9.04 -44.47
N VAL A 509 -6.44 -9.53 -43.30
CA VAL A 509 -7.21 -8.79 -42.28
C VAL A 509 -6.48 -7.52 -41.85
N LEU A 510 -5.17 -7.60 -41.59
CA LEU A 510 -4.31 -6.45 -41.27
C LEU A 510 -4.15 -5.46 -42.45
N CYS A 511 -4.16 -5.94 -43.70
CA CYS A 511 -4.19 -5.07 -44.87
C CYS A 511 -5.53 -4.31 -44.99
N LEU A 512 -6.66 -4.99 -44.80
CA LEU A 512 -8.01 -4.39 -44.82
C LEU A 512 -8.19 -3.39 -43.68
N LEU A 513 -7.68 -3.69 -42.49
CA LEU A 513 -7.63 -2.74 -41.37
C LEU A 513 -6.78 -1.52 -41.72
N GLY A 514 -5.61 -1.71 -42.34
CA GLY A 514 -4.77 -0.62 -42.84
C GLY A 514 -5.50 0.30 -43.83
N PHE A 515 -6.32 -0.26 -44.72
CA PHE A 515 -7.18 0.49 -45.64
C PHE A 515 -8.27 1.30 -44.90
N ILE A 516 -8.96 0.71 -43.93
CA ILE A 516 -9.96 1.44 -43.13
C ILE A 516 -9.33 2.50 -42.22
N LEU A 517 -8.11 2.28 -41.72
CA LEU A 517 -7.35 3.31 -41.03
C LEU A 517 -6.98 4.46 -41.99
N TYR A 518 -6.62 4.18 -43.24
CA TYR A 518 -6.42 5.22 -44.25
C TYR A 518 -7.69 6.04 -44.54
N LEU A 519 -8.86 5.38 -44.66
CA LEU A 519 -10.14 6.08 -44.77
C LEU A 519 -10.45 6.88 -43.50
N SER A 520 -10.14 6.36 -42.32
CA SER A 520 -10.32 7.06 -41.04
C SER A 520 -9.47 8.34 -40.98
N HIS A 521 -8.22 8.32 -41.46
CA HIS A 521 -7.35 9.50 -41.57
C HIS A 521 -7.98 10.62 -42.43
N ARG A 522 -8.73 10.26 -43.47
CA ARG A 522 -9.42 11.21 -44.36
C ARG A 522 -10.73 11.77 -43.80
N VAL A 523 -11.42 11.05 -42.93
CA VAL A 523 -12.83 11.32 -42.57
C VAL A 523 -13.03 11.59 -41.06
N GLU A 524 -12.05 11.31 -40.20
CA GLU A 524 -12.14 11.65 -38.78
C GLU A 524 -11.52 12.99 -38.43
N GLU A 525 -12.37 13.87 -37.88
CA GLU A 525 -11.93 15.16 -37.37
C GLU A 525 -11.48 15.11 -35.90
N ARG A 526 -11.88 14.05 -35.19
CA ARG A 526 -11.68 13.86 -33.74
C ARG A 526 -10.18 13.79 -33.40
N PRO A 527 -9.72 14.46 -32.33
CA PRO A 527 -8.28 14.60 -32.03
C PRO A 527 -7.60 13.26 -31.73
N PHE A 528 -8.29 12.33 -31.05
CA PHE A 528 -7.78 10.99 -30.79
C PHE A 528 -7.41 10.26 -32.09
N TYR A 529 -8.32 10.19 -33.06
CA TYR A 529 -8.06 9.51 -34.32
C TYR A 529 -6.97 10.19 -35.15
N LYS A 530 -6.92 11.54 -35.17
CA LYS A 530 -5.83 12.28 -35.84
C LYS A 530 -4.44 12.03 -35.27
N ILE A 531 -4.35 11.61 -34.00
CA ILE A 531 -3.07 11.25 -33.36
C ILE A 531 -2.80 9.75 -33.52
N SER A 532 -3.78 8.88 -33.27
CA SER A 532 -3.61 7.43 -33.25
C SER A 532 -3.51 6.79 -34.64
N VAL A 533 -4.33 7.23 -35.61
CA VAL A 533 -4.38 6.61 -36.95
C VAL A 533 -3.03 6.69 -37.69
N PRO A 534 -2.28 7.82 -37.66
CA PRO A 534 -0.95 7.88 -38.24
C PRO A 534 0.08 6.92 -37.64
N TRP A 535 -0.17 6.32 -36.47
CA TRP A 535 0.66 5.24 -35.91
C TRP A 535 0.08 3.86 -36.23
N LEU A 536 -1.23 3.68 -36.04
CA LEU A 536 -1.91 2.40 -36.26
C LEU A 536 -1.80 1.91 -37.72
N LEU A 537 -1.86 2.81 -38.71
CA LEU A 537 -1.76 2.43 -40.12
C LEU A 537 -0.39 1.82 -40.45
N PRO A 538 0.76 2.47 -40.17
CA PRO A 538 2.07 1.83 -40.33
C PRO A 538 2.24 0.53 -39.53
N ILE A 539 1.70 0.46 -38.30
CA ILE A 539 1.75 -0.76 -37.48
C ILE A 539 0.98 -1.91 -38.16
N SER A 540 -0.23 -1.66 -38.66
CA SER A 540 -1.06 -2.66 -39.34
C SER A 540 -0.37 -3.21 -40.59
N LEU A 541 0.25 -2.34 -41.40
CA LEU A 541 1.00 -2.75 -42.58
C LEU A 541 2.29 -3.52 -42.24
N ALA A 542 3.03 -3.09 -41.21
CA ALA A 542 4.22 -3.79 -40.76
C ALA A 542 3.87 -5.20 -40.27
N LEU A 543 2.84 -5.32 -39.42
CA LEU A 543 2.35 -6.60 -38.92
C LEU A 543 1.85 -7.51 -40.04
N ALA A 544 1.13 -6.98 -41.04
CA ALA A 544 0.69 -7.76 -42.20
C ALA A 544 1.85 -8.45 -42.91
N PHE A 545 2.94 -7.71 -43.18
CA PHE A 545 4.13 -8.28 -43.81
C PHE A 545 4.95 -9.18 -42.89
N THR A 546 4.86 -9.03 -41.56
CA THR A 546 5.40 -10.04 -40.64
C THR A 546 4.61 -11.35 -40.66
N ALA A 547 3.27 -11.28 -40.81
CA ALA A 547 2.41 -12.45 -40.93
C ALA A 547 2.62 -13.17 -42.28
N PHE A 548 2.71 -12.43 -43.39
CA PHE A 548 3.12 -13.00 -44.68
C PHE A 548 4.54 -13.60 -44.64
N GLY A 549 5.46 -13.02 -43.85
CA GLY A 549 6.77 -13.61 -43.61
C GLY A 549 6.70 -14.95 -42.85
N GLU A 550 5.83 -15.04 -41.84
CA GLU A 550 5.61 -16.26 -41.08
C GLU A 550 4.96 -17.37 -41.92
N GLU A 551 4.04 -17.02 -42.82
CA GLU A 551 3.52 -17.94 -43.84
C GLU A 551 4.60 -18.39 -44.84
N GLY A 552 5.53 -17.49 -45.21
CA GLY A 552 6.72 -17.87 -45.96
C GLY A 552 7.64 -18.82 -45.18
N ARG A 553 7.72 -18.69 -43.86
CA ARG A 553 8.52 -19.55 -42.97
C ARG A 553 7.87 -20.92 -42.71
N SER A 554 6.55 -21.02 -42.72
CA SER A 554 5.82 -22.29 -42.61
C SER A 554 5.89 -23.09 -43.91
N THR A 555 5.82 -22.41 -45.07
CA THR A 555 5.75 -23.07 -46.39
C THR A 555 7.11 -23.30 -47.06
N TRP A 556 8.12 -22.43 -46.89
CA TRP A 556 9.39 -22.53 -47.63
C TRP A 556 10.57 -22.98 -46.76
N ALA A 557 11.10 -24.17 -47.05
CA ALA A 557 12.22 -24.77 -46.30
C ALA A 557 13.49 -23.89 -46.23
N PHE A 558 13.83 -23.15 -47.29
CA PHE A 558 14.95 -22.20 -47.28
C PHE A 558 14.71 -21.05 -46.28
N PHE A 559 13.49 -20.50 -46.26
CA PHE A 559 13.13 -19.43 -45.34
C PHE A 559 13.24 -19.93 -43.90
N HIS A 560 12.70 -21.10 -43.61
CA HIS A 560 12.78 -21.75 -42.30
C HIS A 560 14.22 -21.98 -41.83
N GLY A 561 15.06 -22.61 -42.67
CA GLY A 561 16.39 -23.07 -42.28
C GLY A 561 17.53 -22.04 -42.37
N GLN A 562 17.38 -20.98 -43.17
CA GLN A 562 18.44 -19.99 -43.41
C GLN A 562 18.11 -18.60 -42.86
N LEU A 563 16.86 -18.14 -43.06
CA LEU A 563 16.45 -16.76 -42.80
C LEU A 563 15.82 -16.58 -41.41
N GLY A 564 15.02 -17.56 -40.96
CA GLY A 564 14.40 -17.60 -39.64
C GLY A 564 13.42 -16.46 -39.34
N LEU A 565 12.97 -16.37 -38.09
CA LEU A 565 11.99 -15.37 -37.62
C LEU A 565 12.46 -13.91 -37.78
N SER A 566 13.78 -13.71 -37.84
CA SER A 566 14.38 -12.39 -38.09
C SER A 566 13.95 -11.81 -39.44
N MET A 567 13.76 -12.66 -40.45
CA MET A 567 13.35 -12.19 -41.79
C MET A 567 11.90 -11.71 -41.82
N ASN A 568 10.99 -12.31 -41.05
CA ASN A 568 9.60 -11.84 -40.95
C ASN A 568 9.56 -10.37 -40.50
N THR A 569 10.31 -10.03 -39.46
CA THR A 569 10.39 -8.66 -38.93
C THR A 569 11.17 -7.72 -39.84
N ILE A 570 12.14 -8.21 -40.62
CA ILE A 570 12.76 -7.45 -41.72
C ILE A 570 11.74 -7.11 -42.82
N LEU A 571 10.82 -8.02 -43.18
CA LEU A 571 9.75 -7.71 -44.15
C LEU A 571 8.81 -6.61 -43.62
N GLY A 572 8.42 -6.68 -42.35
CA GLY A 572 7.65 -5.62 -41.67
C GLY A 572 8.39 -4.28 -41.59
N SER A 573 9.71 -4.31 -41.41
CA SER A 573 10.58 -3.13 -41.46
C SER A 573 10.68 -2.54 -42.87
N LEU A 574 10.87 -3.40 -43.88
CA LEU A 574 11.03 -3.02 -45.28
C LEU A 574 9.75 -2.38 -45.83
N ILE A 575 8.57 -2.95 -45.58
CA ILE A 575 7.31 -2.32 -46.00
C ILE A 575 7.10 -0.97 -45.29
N SER A 576 7.54 -0.84 -44.04
CA SER A 576 7.47 0.44 -43.30
C SER A 576 8.39 1.51 -43.90
N PHE A 577 9.61 1.15 -44.32
CA PHE A 577 10.49 2.07 -45.04
C PHE A 577 9.99 2.40 -46.46
N LEU A 578 9.38 1.44 -47.18
CA LEU A 578 8.69 1.72 -48.45
C LEU A 578 7.50 2.66 -48.25
N ALA A 579 6.72 2.47 -47.19
CA ALA A 579 5.60 3.35 -46.83
C ALA A 579 6.10 4.77 -46.49
N TYR A 580 7.21 4.92 -45.79
CA TYR A 580 7.86 6.24 -45.57
C TYR A 580 8.15 6.96 -46.90
N LEU A 581 8.74 6.25 -47.88
CA LEU A 581 9.01 6.81 -49.21
C LEU A 581 7.72 7.10 -50.01
N GLY A 582 6.68 6.26 -49.87
CA GLY A 582 5.37 6.46 -50.48
C GLY A 582 4.65 7.70 -49.94
N TRP A 583 4.48 7.81 -48.63
CA TRP A 583 3.87 8.96 -47.97
C TRP A 583 4.65 10.26 -48.17
N GLY A 584 5.97 10.16 -48.33
CA GLY A 584 6.83 11.28 -48.74
C GLY A 584 6.44 11.86 -50.11
N LYS A 585 6.04 11.02 -51.08
CA LYS A 585 5.55 11.48 -52.39
C LYS A 585 4.15 12.08 -52.35
N THR A 586 3.30 11.67 -51.41
CA THR A 586 1.92 12.18 -51.26
C THR A 586 1.80 13.36 -50.27
N ASN A 587 2.92 13.95 -49.83
CA ASN A 587 2.98 15.04 -48.84
C ASN A 587 2.38 14.75 -47.45
N GLU A 588 2.12 13.48 -47.11
CA GLU A 588 1.55 13.06 -45.81
C GLU A 588 2.64 12.95 -44.73
N LYS A 589 3.19 14.11 -44.32
CA LYS A 589 4.39 14.19 -43.45
C LYS A 589 4.31 13.37 -42.15
N ALA A 590 3.14 13.31 -41.51
CA ALA A 590 2.95 12.57 -40.27
C ALA A 590 3.01 11.04 -40.48
N LEU A 591 2.33 10.54 -41.51
CA LEU A 591 2.37 9.12 -41.90
C LEU A 591 3.78 8.72 -42.32
N ALA A 592 4.48 9.55 -43.11
CA ALA A 592 5.87 9.30 -43.47
C ALA A 592 6.77 9.15 -42.23
N LYS A 593 6.75 10.13 -41.32
CA LYS A 593 7.58 10.11 -40.11
C LYS A 593 7.32 8.88 -39.24
N ASN A 594 6.06 8.51 -39.04
CA ASN A 594 5.69 7.35 -38.23
C ASN A 594 6.03 6.03 -38.91
N SER A 595 5.87 5.92 -40.24
CA SER A 595 6.35 4.78 -41.02
C SER A 595 7.86 4.58 -40.90
N PHE A 596 8.66 5.65 -40.89
CA PHE A 596 10.10 5.54 -40.65
C PHE A 596 10.41 4.96 -39.26
N TYR A 597 9.72 5.43 -38.21
CA TYR A 597 9.87 4.89 -36.86
C TYR A 597 9.44 3.43 -36.74
N MET A 598 8.36 3.00 -37.40
CA MET A 598 7.99 1.58 -37.41
C MET A 598 9.01 0.73 -38.16
N GLY A 599 9.59 1.24 -39.25
CA GLY A 599 10.75 0.60 -39.89
C GLY A 599 11.90 0.35 -38.92
N GLN A 600 12.25 1.34 -38.10
CA GLN A 600 13.28 1.23 -37.06
C GLN A 600 12.93 0.21 -35.96
N VAL A 601 11.68 0.22 -35.46
CA VAL A 601 11.22 -0.71 -34.41
C VAL A 601 11.25 -2.16 -34.90
N PHE A 602 10.69 -2.43 -36.09
CA PHE A 602 10.68 -3.78 -36.65
C PHE A 602 12.09 -4.28 -37.02
N TYR A 603 13.01 -3.40 -37.45
CA TYR A 603 14.40 -3.78 -37.65
C TYR A 603 15.13 -4.07 -36.32
N THR A 604 14.81 -3.32 -35.26
CA THR A 604 15.36 -3.57 -33.92
C THR A 604 14.91 -4.93 -33.39
N LEU A 605 13.65 -5.30 -33.61
CA LEU A 605 13.12 -6.63 -33.34
C LEU A 605 13.85 -7.71 -34.16
N ALA A 606 14.18 -7.45 -35.43
CA ALA A 606 14.98 -8.36 -36.24
C ALA A 606 16.40 -8.58 -35.69
N CYS A 607 17.09 -7.51 -35.27
CA CYS A 607 18.41 -7.63 -34.62
C CYS A 607 18.34 -8.45 -33.33
N PHE A 608 17.28 -8.28 -32.53
CA PHE A 608 17.08 -9.07 -31.31
C PHE A 608 16.78 -10.55 -31.62
N LEU A 609 15.86 -10.81 -32.55
CA LEU A 609 15.52 -12.18 -32.98
C LEU A 609 16.73 -12.90 -33.60
N ALA A 610 17.63 -12.19 -34.29
CA ALA A 610 18.83 -12.78 -34.88
C ALA A 610 19.84 -13.29 -33.82
N LEU A 611 19.78 -12.75 -32.61
CA LEU A 611 20.61 -13.16 -31.47
C LEU A 611 19.96 -14.29 -30.65
N VAL A 612 18.62 -14.35 -30.61
CA VAL A 612 17.86 -15.28 -29.74
C VAL A 612 17.37 -16.53 -30.49
N THR A 613 17.12 -16.43 -31.79
CA THR A 613 16.48 -17.50 -32.58
C THR A 613 17.45 -18.15 -33.57
N ASN A 614 17.10 -19.37 -34.01
CA ASN A 614 17.86 -20.10 -35.02
C ASN A 614 17.78 -19.38 -36.37
N VAL A 615 18.93 -18.88 -36.81
CA VAL A 615 19.20 -18.14 -38.05
C VAL A 615 20.59 -18.58 -38.51
N ASN A 616 20.88 -18.58 -39.82
CA ASN A 616 22.19 -19.02 -40.30
C ASN A 616 23.34 -18.20 -39.67
N GLU A 617 24.20 -18.87 -38.91
CA GLU A 617 25.29 -18.26 -38.14
C GLU A 617 26.50 -17.84 -38.99
N LEU A 618 26.65 -18.38 -40.20
CA LEU A 618 27.78 -18.10 -41.09
C LEU A 618 27.64 -16.79 -41.86
N TRP A 619 26.40 -16.37 -42.16
CA TRP A 619 26.17 -15.18 -42.99
C TRP A 619 24.95 -14.35 -42.58
N MET A 620 23.81 -14.97 -42.25
CA MET A 620 22.57 -14.23 -42.03
C MET A 620 22.60 -13.46 -40.71
N ARG A 621 23.02 -14.07 -39.60
CA ARG A 621 23.14 -13.37 -38.30
C ARG A 621 24.08 -12.15 -38.38
N PRO A 622 25.32 -12.24 -38.91
CA PRO A 622 26.17 -11.07 -39.13
C PRO A 622 25.56 -10.03 -40.07
N LEU A 623 24.89 -10.44 -41.15
CA LEU A 623 24.29 -9.53 -42.13
C LEU A 623 23.16 -8.70 -41.53
N VAL A 624 22.27 -9.31 -40.73
CA VAL A 624 21.19 -8.59 -40.04
C VAL A 624 21.74 -7.55 -39.06
N LEU A 625 22.77 -7.91 -38.28
CA LEU A 625 23.36 -6.99 -37.29
C LEU A 625 24.15 -5.85 -37.96
N CYS A 626 24.91 -6.15 -39.02
CA CYS A 626 25.60 -5.15 -39.84
C CYS A 626 24.61 -4.20 -40.55
N GLY A 627 23.53 -4.74 -41.12
CA GLY A 627 22.42 -3.95 -41.64
C GLY A 627 21.79 -3.08 -40.56
N GLY A 628 21.67 -3.60 -39.33
CA GLY A 628 21.24 -2.86 -38.15
C GLY A 628 22.13 -1.65 -37.84
N VAL A 629 23.47 -1.80 -37.89
CA VAL A 629 24.40 -0.66 -37.74
C VAL A 629 24.09 0.42 -38.78
N GLY A 630 23.85 0.04 -40.05
CA GLY A 630 23.42 0.96 -41.11
C GLY A 630 22.07 1.64 -40.84
N VAL A 631 21.08 0.89 -40.38
CA VAL A 631 19.72 1.37 -40.04
C VAL A 631 19.74 2.36 -38.86
N TYR A 632 20.55 2.09 -37.83
CA TYR A 632 20.76 3.01 -36.71
C TYR A 632 21.59 4.25 -37.09
N ILE A 633 22.55 4.15 -38.01
CA ILE A 633 23.23 5.33 -38.58
C ILE A 633 22.24 6.20 -39.37
N ALA A 634 21.33 5.59 -40.15
CA ALA A 634 20.27 6.32 -40.83
C ALA A 634 19.31 7.00 -39.83
N PHE A 635 18.97 6.34 -38.71
CA PHE A 635 18.19 6.93 -37.63
C PHE A 635 18.89 8.13 -36.98
N TYR A 636 20.20 8.00 -36.71
CA TYR A 636 21.00 9.11 -36.19
C TYR A 636 21.05 10.29 -37.17
N ARG A 637 21.16 10.05 -38.47
CA ARG A 637 21.10 11.13 -39.48
C ARG A 637 19.72 11.81 -39.55
N PHE A 638 18.63 11.09 -39.24
CA PHE A 638 17.27 11.62 -39.25
C PHE A 638 16.94 12.47 -38.02
N GLU A 639 17.21 11.99 -36.80
CA GLU A 639 16.85 12.70 -35.53
C GLU A 639 18.02 13.38 -34.80
N LYS A 640 19.26 12.97 -35.06
CA LYS A 640 20.50 13.44 -34.38
C LYS A 640 20.49 13.31 -32.85
N TYR A 641 19.72 12.36 -32.28
CA TYR A 641 19.71 12.12 -30.84
C TYR A 641 21.08 11.67 -30.30
N LYS A 642 21.50 12.26 -29.17
CA LYS A 642 22.81 12.03 -28.55
C LYS A 642 23.06 10.60 -28.06
N TRP A 643 22.01 9.81 -27.82
CA TRP A 643 22.11 8.44 -27.31
C TRP A 643 22.33 7.38 -28.42
N LEU A 644 21.91 7.65 -29.66
CA LEU A 644 22.04 6.73 -30.79
C LEU A 644 23.49 6.33 -31.10
N PRO A 645 24.50 7.22 -31.06
CA PRO A 645 25.92 6.86 -31.16
C PRO A 645 26.38 5.71 -30.27
N TYR A 646 25.87 5.62 -29.04
CA TYR A 646 26.23 4.56 -28.10
C TYR A 646 25.62 3.22 -28.54
N LEU A 647 24.36 3.21 -29.00
CA LEU A 647 23.77 2.00 -29.59
C LEU A 647 24.46 1.58 -30.89
N ILE A 648 24.84 2.51 -31.75
CA ILE A 648 25.61 2.23 -32.98
C ILE A 648 26.91 1.51 -32.61
N SER A 649 27.63 1.99 -31.59
CA SER A 649 28.86 1.35 -31.12
C SER A 649 28.62 -0.01 -30.46
N SER A 650 27.59 -0.15 -29.60
CA SER A 650 27.27 -1.44 -28.98
C SER A 650 26.84 -2.49 -30.00
N LEU A 651 26.01 -2.11 -30.97
CA LEU A 651 25.60 -2.99 -32.07
C LEU A 651 26.78 -3.35 -32.99
N SER A 652 27.73 -2.42 -33.19
CA SER A 652 28.98 -2.71 -33.92
C SER A 652 29.84 -3.74 -33.18
N LEU A 653 29.91 -3.67 -31.85
CA LEU A 653 30.62 -4.65 -31.02
C LEU A 653 29.96 -6.04 -31.07
N ILE A 654 28.62 -6.10 -30.98
CA ILE A 654 27.88 -7.37 -31.14
C ILE A 654 28.08 -7.93 -32.55
N THR A 655 28.05 -7.07 -33.58
CA THR A 655 28.32 -7.46 -34.97
C THR A 655 29.73 -8.07 -35.10
N TYR A 656 30.75 -7.44 -34.49
CA TYR A 656 32.12 -7.97 -34.43
C TYR A 656 32.15 -9.39 -33.85
N PHE A 657 31.55 -9.65 -32.68
CA PHE A 657 31.52 -10.99 -32.10
C PHE A 657 30.81 -12.01 -32.99
N THR A 658 29.71 -11.64 -33.64
CA THR A 658 29.05 -12.57 -34.58
C THR A 658 29.92 -12.88 -35.80
N ILE A 659 30.70 -11.91 -36.32
CA ILE A 659 31.65 -12.15 -37.41
C ILE A 659 32.79 -13.07 -36.94
N VAL A 660 33.34 -12.86 -35.75
CA VAL A 660 34.38 -13.73 -35.16
C VAL A 660 33.86 -15.17 -35.01
N GLN A 661 32.63 -15.35 -34.53
CA GLN A 661 32.02 -16.68 -34.44
C GLN A 661 31.79 -17.32 -35.82
N SER A 662 31.35 -16.56 -36.84
CA SER A 662 31.27 -17.06 -38.22
C SER A 662 32.63 -17.48 -38.79
N VAL A 663 33.74 -16.86 -38.34
CA VAL A 663 35.11 -17.24 -38.70
C VAL A 663 35.51 -18.55 -38.00
N TYR A 664 35.25 -18.71 -36.70
CA TYR A 664 35.54 -19.95 -35.96
C TYR A 664 34.79 -21.18 -36.50
N LEU A 665 33.58 -20.98 -37.04
CA LEU A 665 32.83 -22.05 -37.73
C LEU A 665 33.48 -22.53 -39.05
N LYS A 666 34.50 -21.84 -39.57
CA LYS A 666 35.20 -22.19 -40.82
C LYS A 666 36.72 -22.38 -40.68
N LEU A 667 37.35 -21.68 -39.74
CA LEU A 667 38.80 -21.67 -39.54
C LEU A 667 39.11 -22.06 -38.09
N ASN A 668 40.03 -23.01 -37.90
CA ASN A 668 40.55 -23.34 -36.59
C ASN A 668 41.59 -22.27 -36.20
N VAL A 669 41.32 -21.49 -35.16
CA VAL A 669 42.14 -20.35 -34.74
C VAL A 669 42.94 -20.72 -33.48
N PRO A 670 44.27 -20.51 -33.43
CA PRO A 670 45.10 -20.79 -32.26
C PRO A 670 44.67 -20.01 -31.00
N ASN A 671 44.86 -20.62 -29.83
CA ASN A 671 44.43 -20.08 -28.53
C ASN A 671 45.04 -18.71 -28.22
N GLU A 672 46.25 -18.43 -28.69
CA GLU A 672 46.94 -17.14 -28.53
C GLU A 672 46.25 -16.02 -29.30
N ILE A 673 45.59 -16.34 -30.42
CA ILE A 673 44.79 -15.38 -31.20
C ILE A 673 43.38 -15.26 -30.59
N GLN A 674 42.81 -16.36 -30.11
CA GLN A 674 41.53 -16.33 -29.39
C GLN A 674 41.62 -15.47 -28.11
N SER A 675 42.72 -15.54 -27.35
CA SER A 675 42.92 -14.73 -26.13
C SER A 675 42.94 -13.22 -26.39
N LEU A 676 43.03 -12.79 -27.66
CA LEU A 676 42.95 -11.40 -28.07
C LEU A 676 41.57 -10.96 -28.57
N GLU A 677 40.59 -11.87 -28.74
CA GLU A 677 39.30 -11.54 -29.38
C GLU A 677 38.53 -10.44 -28.62
N TYR A 678 38.46 -10.56 -27.30
CA TYR A 678 37.74 -9.61 -26.47
C TYR A 678 38.46 -8.25 -26.41
N THR A 679 39.79 -8.24 -26.33
CA THR A 679 40.56 -6.99 -26.30
C THR A 679 40.64 -6.31 -27.65
N PHE A 680 40.71 -7.07 -28.76
CA PHE A 680 40.57 -6.52 -30.11
C PHE A 680 39.19 -5.91 -30.33
N GLY A 681 38.11 -6.51 -29.83
CA GLY A 681 36.78 -5.90 -29.86
C GLY A 681 36.77 -4.49 -29.27
N GLY A 682 37.35 -4.32 -28.07
CA GLY A 682 37.54 -3.00 -27.46
C GLY A 682 38.49 -2.08 -28.25
N ALA A 683 39.63 -2.60 -28.70
CA ALA A 683 40.64 -1.84 -29.46
C ALA A 683 40.08 -1.28 -30.78
N ILE A 684 39.30 -2.08 -31.52
CA ILE A 684 38.67 -1.68 -32.78
C ILE A 684 37.71 -0.50 -32.55
N LEU A 685 36.90 -0.51 -31.47
CA LEU A 685 36.05 0.63 -31.14
C LEU A 685 36.86 1.90 -30.83
N LEU A 686 38.01 1.78 -30.14
CA LEU A 686 38.87 2.93 -29.85
C LEU A 686 39.58 3.47 -31.11
N VAL A 687 39.99 2.59 -32.03
CA VAL A 687 40.58 2.96 -33.32
C VAL A 687 39.54 3.62 -34.23
N THR A 688 38.32 3.08 -34.33
CA THR A 688 37.24 3.70 -35.13
C THR A 688 36.81 5.03 -34.54
N SER A 689 36.78 5.18 -33.21
CA SER A 689 36.63 6.48 -32.56
C SER A 689 37.68 7.50 -33.00
N TYR A 690 38.97 7.13 -32.97
CA TYR A 690 40.06 8.00 -33.41
C TYR A 690 39.91 8.41 -34.88
N LEU A 691 39.60 7.46 -35.78
CA LEU A 691 39.39 7.71 -37.21
C LEU A 691 38.15 8.59 -37.51
N LEU A 692 37.11 8.51 -36.68
CA LEU A 692 35.87 9.28 -36.84
C LEU A 692 35.90 10.65 -36.13
N LYS A 693 36.86 10.90 -35.23
CA LYS A 693 36.96 12.11 -34.40
C LYS A 693 36.84 13.42 -35.19
N ASN A 694 37.39 13.45 -36.41
CA ASN A 694 37.37 14.64 -37.27
C ASN A 694 36.19 14.68 -38.26
N LYS A 695 35.39 13.61 -38.36
CA LYS A 695 34.25 13.49 -39.29
C LYS A 695 32.90 13.66 -38.58
N GLU A 696 32.68 12.90 -37.50
CA GLU A 696 31.41 12.83 -36.78
C GLU A 696 31.69 12.69 -35.28
N VAL A 697 31.96 13.81 -34.60
CA VAL A 697 32.40 13.87 -33.19
C VAL A 697 31.46 13.09 -32.26
N SER A 698 30.14 13.16 -32.49
CA SER A 698 29.17 12.46 -31.63
C SER A 698 29.23 10.94 -31.78
N ILE A 699 29.49 10.44 -33.00
CA ILE A 699 29.66 9.01 -33.26
C ILE A 699 30.99 8.53 -32.67
N ALA A 700 32.08 9.27 -32.92
CA ALA A 700 33.39 9.00 -32.34
C ALA A 700 33.34 8.89 -30.79
N ASN A 701 32.64 9.81 -30.13
CA ASN A 701 32.44 9.74 -28.67
C ASN A 701 31.70 8.47 -28.23
N GLY A 702 30.68 8.03 -28.96
CA GLY A 702 29.98 6.76 -28.67
C GLY A 702 30.92 5.56 -28.71
N PHE A 703 31.73 5.47 -29.77
CA PHE A 703 32.76 4.45 -29.94
C PHE A 703 33.85 4.51 -28.84
N ALA A 704 34.28 5.71 -28.44
CA ALA A 704 35.21 5.88 -27.32
C ALA A 704 34.65 5.32 -26.01
N TRP A 705 33.43 5.72 -25.64
CA TRP A 705 32.83 5.34 -24.36
C TRP A 705 32.54 3.84 -24.26
N VAL A 706 31.93 3.25 -25.30
CA VAL A 706 31.63 1.81 -25.29
C VAL A 706 32.93 0.99 -25.30
N GLY A 707 33.94 1.39 -26.07
CA GLY A 707 35.26 0.75 -26.05
C GLY A 707 35.91 0.76 -24.66
N GLN A 708 35.97 1.92 -24.00
CA GLN A 708 36.56 2.05 -22.66
C GLN A 708 35.77 1.32 -21.56
N LEU A 709 34.44 1.28 -21.66
CA LEU A 709 33.58 0.60 -20.68
C LEU A 709 33.58 -0.93 -20.86
N PHE A 710 33.74 -1.42 -22.09
CA PHE A 710 33.81 -2.85 -22.39
C PHE A 710 35.15 -3.47 -21.96
N LEU A 711 36.25 -2.73 -22.14
CA LEU A 711 37.61 -3.26 -22.01
C LEU A 711 37.97 -3.88 -20.64
N PRO A 712 37.52 -3.36 -19.47
CA PRO A 712 37.71 -4.03 -18.18
C PRO A 712 37.04 -5.42 -18.12
N GLY A 713 35.82 -5.55 -18.65
CA GLY A 713 35.10 -6.82 -18.69
C GLY A 713 35.76 -7.82 -19.62
N ALA A 714 36.19 -7.36 -20.80
CA ALA A 714 36.97 -8.13 -21.76
C ALA A 714 38.24 -8.73 -21.12
N LEU A 715 39.01 -7.93 -20.37
CA LEU A 715 40.22 -8.39 -19.70
C LEU A 715 39.96 -9.41 -18.59
N LEU A 716 38.90 -9.24 -17.81
CA LEU A 716 38.55 -10.21 -16.75
C LEU A 716 38.17 -11.57 -17.35
N ILE A 717 37.32 -11.58 -18.39
CA ILE A 717 36.96 -12.81 -19.11
C ILE A 717 38.23 -13.45 -19.70
N THR A 718 39.08 -12.65 -20.34
CA THR A 718 40.34 -13.14 -20.94
C THR A 718 41.25 -13.78 -19.90
N TYR A 719 41.42 -13.17 -18.72
CA TYR A 719 42.24 -13.71 -17.64
C TYR A 719 41.71 -15.05 -17.13
N PHE A 720 40.41 -15.16 -16.84
CA PHE A 720 39.82 -16.39 -16.32
C PHE A 720 39.77 -17.53 -17.34
N GLN A 721 39.64 -17.23 -18.63
CA GLN A 721 39.54 -18.24 -19.69
C GLN A 721 40.90 -18.69 -20.22
N TYR A 722 41.87 -17.77 -20.34
CA TYR A 722 43.13 -18.01 -21.05
C TYR A 722 44.38 -17.93 -20.16
N GLY A 723 44.23 -17.53 -18.89
CA GLY A 723 45.29 -17.56 -17.87
C GLY A 723 46.56 -16.82 -18.31
N GLU A 724 47.67 -17.55 -18.37
CA GLU A 724 49.00 -17.05 -18.71
C GLU A 724 49.08 -16.44 -20.12
N THR A 725 48.34 -16.98 -21.08
CA THR A 725 48.33 -16.48 -22.47
C THR A 725 47.62 -15.12 -22.61
N SER A 726 46.97 -14.62 -21.55
CA SER A 726 46.34 -13.29 -21.51
C SER A 726 47.34 -12.11 -21.45
N ILE A 727 48.65 -12.38 -21.30
CA ILE A 727 49.71 -11.36 -21.23
C ILE A 727 49.62 -10.31 -22.35
N TRP A 728 49.38 -10.74 -23.59
CA TRP A 728 49.26 -9.85 -24.76
C TRP A 728 48.04 -8.95 -24.68
N SER A 729 46.92 -9.47 -24.17
CA SER A 729 45.68 -8.73 -23.94
C SER A 729 45.86 -7.63 -22.88
N PHE A 730 46.54 -7.92 -21.76
CA PHE A 730 46.88 -6.91 -20.76
C PHE A 730 47.93 -5.88 -21.25
N LEU A 731 48.87 -6.30 -22.09
CA LEU A 731 49.86 -5.41 -22.71
C LEU A 731 49.19 -4.42 -23.68
N ILE A 732 48.31 -4.90 -24.57
CA ILE A 732 47.49 -4.06 -25.47
C ILE A 732 46.62 -3.10 -24.65
N ALA A 733 45.96 -3.56 -23.59
CA ALA A 733 45.18 -2.71 -22.71
C ALA A 733 46.00 -1.62 -22.02
N THR A 734 47.21 -1.97 -21.55
CA THR A 734 48.15 -1.01 -20.94
C THR A 734 48.55 0.08 -21.93
N MET A 735 48.78 -0.27 -23.20
CA MET A 735 49.02 0.69 -24.28
C MET A 735 47.79 1.57 -24.55
N LEU A 736 46.59 0.98 -24.63
CA LEU A 736 45.34 1.70 -24.89
C LEU A 736 45.00 2.69 -23.77
N TYR A 737 45.11 2.31 -22.49
CA TYR A 737 44.91 3.22 -21.36
C TYR A 737 46.00 4.29 -21.28
N SER A 738 47.25 3.97 -21.61
CA SER A 738 48.33 4.97 -21.68
C SER A 738 48.07 6.02 -22.75
N ALA A 739 47.66 5.61 -23.95
CA ALA A 739 47.26 6.52 -25.03
C ALA A 739 46.03 7.36 -24.62
N SER A 740 45.04 6.74 -23.97
CA SER A 740 43.82 7.43 -23.50
C SER A 740 44.12 8.48 -22.42
N THR A 741 45.09 8.21 -21.54
CA THR A 741 45.62 9.16 -20.55
C THR A 741 46.25 10.39 -21.21
N TYR A 742 46.89 10.22 -22.39
CA TYR A 742 47.49 11.33 -23.14
C TYR A 742 46.44 12.17 -23.89
N PHE A 743 45.40 11.53 -24.47
CA PHE A 743 44.40 12.22 -25.28
C PHE A 743 43.30 12.95 -24.50
N VAL A 744 43.15 12.71 -23.18
CA VAL A 744 42.08 13.33 -22.37
C VAL A 744 42.61 14.36 -21.38
N HIS A 745 42.06 15.57 -21.48
CA HIS A 745 42.42 16.72 -20.63
C HIS A 745 41.57 16.87 -19.36
N THR A 746 40.46 16.14 -19.24
CA THR A 746 39.56 16.19 -18.07
C THR A 746 40.19 15.47 -16.87
N GLU A 747 40.47 16.19 -15.78
CA GLU A 747 41.34 15.72 -14.70
C GLU A 747 40.92 14.36 -14.08
N TRP A 748 39.63 14.15 -13.83
CA TRP A 748 39.17 12.88 -13.24
C TRP A 748 39.34 11.71 -14.20
N ILE A 749 39.06 11.90 -15.50
CA ILE A 749 39.23 10.87 -16.53
C ILE A 749 40.72 10.55 -16.73
N THR A 750 41.59 11.57 -16.71
CA THR A 750 43.04 11.36 -16.76
C THR A 750 43.54 10.56 -15.55
N LYS A 751 42.97 10.74 -14.35
CA LYS A 751 43.26 9.90 -13.18
C LYS A 751 42.77 8.46 -13.39
N THR A 752 41.53 8.28 -13.84
CA THR A 752 40.95 6.95 -14.12
C THR A 752 41.81 6.16 -15.11
N PHE A 753 42.15 6.72 -16.27
CA PHE A 753 42.97 6.00 -17.25
C PHE A 753 44.40 5.75 -16.77
N LEU A 754 45.01 6.69 -16.03
CA LEU A 754 46.34 6.47 -15.44
C LEU A 754 46.33 5.30 -14.43
N TYR A 755 45.29 5.21 -13.61
CA TYR A 755 45.15 4.12 -12.64
C TYR A 755 44.79 2.80 -13.32
N SER A 756 43.97 2.83 -14.38
CA SER A 756 43.75 1.66 -15.25
C SER A 756 45.05 1.18 -15.90
N THR A 757 45.93 2.09 -16.37
CA THR A 757 47.27 1.73 -16.87
C THR A 757 48.10 1.02 -15.79
N PHE A 758 48.11 1.51 -14.55
CA PHE A 758 48.85 0.85 -13.47
C PHE A 758 48.25 -0.52 -13.09
N SER A 759 46.93 -0.65 -13.06
CA SER A 759 46.26 -1.93 -12.78
C SER A 759 46.42 -2.96 -13.90
N THR A 760 46.43 -2.54 -15.17
CA THR A 760 46.74 -3.47 -16.28
C THR A 760 48.22 -3.82 -16.31
N MET A 761 49.12 -2.88 -15.98
CA MET A 761 50.55 -3.16 -15.82
C MET A 761 50.82 -4.17 -14.69
N PHE A 762 50.11 -4.09 -13.56
CA PHE A 762 50.16 -5.11 -12.51
C PHE A 762 49.82 -6.51 -13.07
N MET A 763 48.73 -6.62 -13.83
CA MET A 763 48.34 -7.89 -14.45
C MET A 763 49.33 -8.37 -15.52
N VAL A 764 50.03 -7.46 -16.23
CA VAL A 764 51.18 -7.84 -17.07
C VAL A 764 52.29 -8.46 -16.22
N VAL A 765 52.66 -7.88 -15.07
CA VAL A 765 53.68 -8.45 -14.18
C VAL A 765 53.25 -9.83 -13.66
N VAL A 766 52.01 -9.99 -13.19
CA VAL A 766 51.47 -11.27 -12.71
C VAL A 766 51.50 -12.34 -13.80
N THR A 767 50.95 -12.04 -14.99
CA THR A 767 50.91 -13.00 -16.11
C THR A 767 52.31 -13.33 -16.65
N THR A 768 53.25 -12.37 -16.61
CA THR A 768 54.66 -12.61 -16.96
C THR A 768 55.35 -13.54 -15.96
N MET A 769 55.13 -13.36 -14.65
CA MET A 769 55.74 -14.19 -13.60
C MET A 769 55.25 -15.64 -13.66
N LEU A 770 53.98 -15.85 -13.97
CA LEU A 770 53.40 -17.18 -14.23
C LEU A 770 54.02 -17.82 -15.47
N ASN A 771 53.97 -17.12 -16.62
CA ASN A 771 54.41 -17.64 -17.91
C ASN A 771 55.93 -17.96 -17.98
N LEU A 772 56.77 -17.23 -17.24
CA LEU A 772 58.22 -17.42 -17.21
C LEU A 772 58.71 -18.37 -16.08
N GLU A 773 57.81 -19.04 -15.35
CA GLU A 773 58.13 -19.96 -14.24
C GLU A 773 59.24 -19.45 -13.30
N THR A 774 59.18 -18.16 -12.92
CA THR A 774 60.34 -17.43 -12.35
C THR A 774 60.86 -17.93 -11.00
N GLY A 775 60.23 -18.95 -10.39
CA GLY A 775 60.59 -19.50 -9.07
C GLY A 775 60.32 -18.55 -7.90
N LEU A 776 59.70 -17.40 -8.15
CA LEU A 776 59.27 -16.41 -7.16
C LEU A 776 57.75 -16.51 -6.95
N ASP A 777 57.33 -16.47 -5.69
CA ASP A 777 55.92 -16.48 -5.33
C ASP A 777 55.17 -15.24 -5.84
N LEU A 778 53.85 -15.33 -5.98
CA LEU A 778 53.05 -14.30 -6.65
C LEU A 778 53.05 -12.95 -5.91
N GLU A 779 53.36 -12.89 -4.62
CA GLU A 779 53.35 -11.66 -3.82
C GLU A 779 54.47 -10.70 -4.24
N TYR A 780 55.58 -11.22 -4.78
CA TYR A 780 56.64 -10.41 -5.37
C TYR A 780 56.15 -9.54 -6.54
N SER A 781 55.05 -9.91 -7.21
CA SER A 781 54.42 -9.08 -8.26
C SER A 781 53.96 -7.71 -7.73
N PHE A 782 53.49 -7.63 -6.48
CA PHE A 782 53.12 -6.36 -5.85
C PHE A 782 54.35 -5.50 -5.57
N LEU A 783 55.46 -6.09 -5.11
CA LEU A 783 56.70 -5.37 -4.85
C LEU A 783 57.31 -4.85 -6.17
N ILE A 784 57.41 -5.71 -7.19
CA ILE A 784 57.92 -5.35 -8.52
C ILE A 784 57.08 -4.22 -9.12
N THR A 785 55.75 -4.32 -9.05
CA THR A 785 54.84 -3.28 -9.56
C THR A 785 54.97 -1.97 -8.79
N SER A 786 55.06 -2.00 -7.46
CA SER A 786 55.33 -0.80 -6.65
C SER A 786 56.68 -0.16 -6.99
N LEU A 787 57.71 -0.94 -7.30
CA LEU A 787 59.02 -0.43 -7.74
C LEU A 787 58.92 0.22 -9.14
N ILE A 788 58.21 -0.39 -10.10
CA ILE A 788 57.97 0.17 -11.44
C ILE A 788 57.20 1.52 -11.32
N ILE A 789 56.12 1.55 -10.53
CA ILE A 789 55.31 2.76 -10.32
C ILE A 789 56.13 3.83 -9.55
N SER A 790 57.00 3.44 -8.62
CA SER A 790 57.93 4.35 -7.94
C SER A 790 58.97 4.94 -8.91
N GLY A 791 59.51 4.13 -9.82
CA GLY A 791 60.42 4.60 -10.88
C GLY A 791 59.73 5.60 -11.81
N PHE A 792 58.50 5.31 -12.24
CA PHE A 792 57.67 6.27 -12.98
C PHE A 792 57.45 7.56 -12.18
N TRP A 793 57.12 7.46 -10.89
CA TRP A 793 56.92 8.62 -10.02
C TRP A 793 58.17 9.50 -9.89
N MET A 794 59.37 8.91 -9.83
CA MET A 794 60.62 9.67 -9.79
C MET A 794 60.86 10.47 -11.08
N LEU A 795 60.54 9.90 -12.24
CA LEU A 795 60.77 10.48 -13.57
C LEU A 795 59.62 11.40 -14.06
N ALA A 796 58.42 11.27 -13.51
CA ALA A 796 57.22 11.98 -13.99
C ALA A 796 57.27 13.51 -13.78
N LYS A 797 56.52 14.25 -14.61
CA LYS A 797 56.26 15.70 -14.40
C LYS A 797 55.44 15.92 -13.13
N GLN A 798 55.58 17.09 -12.49
CA GLN A 798 54.97 17.39 -11.18
C GLN A 798 53.46 17.08 -11.08
N SER A 799 52.68 17.34 -12.14
CA SER A 799 51.24 17.01 -12.19
C SER A 799 50.96 15.51 -12.15
N PHE A 800 51.82 14.69 -12.75
CA PHE A 800 51.74 13.23 -12.68
C PHE A 800 52.34 12.68 -11.39
N LYS A 801 53.39 13.31 -10.82
CA LYS A 801 53.93 12.91 -9.50
C LYS A 801 52.85 12.90 -8.42
N VAL A 802 52.03 13.95 -8.35
CA VAL A 802 50.92 14.04 -7.40
C VAL A 802 49.89 12.93 -7.65
N ARG A 803 49.50 12.69 -8.91
CA ARG A 803 48.52 11.66 -9.28
C ARG A 803 49.00 10.24 -8.93
N THR A 804 50.26 9.91 -9.24
CA THR A 804 50.80 8.57 -9.00
C THR A 804 50.88 8.19 -7.53
N ILE A 805 51.18 9.14 -6.62
CA ILE A 805 51.23 8.86 -5.17
C ILE A 805 49.90 8.29 -4.66
N TYR A 806 48.77 8.84 -5.11
CA TYR A 806 47.43 8.39 -4.67
C TYR A 806 47.10 6.94 -5.09
N TYR A 807 47.78 6.39 -6.09
CA TYR A 807 47.69 4.97 -6.45
C TYR A 807 48.78 4.14 -5.76
N LEU A 808 50.04 4.60 -5.83
CA LEU A 808 51.22 3.91 -5.32
C LEU A 808 51.11 3.60 -3.82
N VAL A 809 50.65 4.55 -3.00
CA VAL A 809 50.57 4.36 -1.54
C VAL A 809 49.55 3.28 -1.16
N PRO A 810 48.27 3.34 -1.58
CA PRO A 810 47.32 2.25 -1.32
C PRO A 810 47.74 0.91 -1.93
N PHE A 811 48.28 0.91 -3.15
CA PHE A 811 48.74 -0.32 -3.81
C PHE A 811 49.91 -0.97 -3.03
N SER A 812 50.87 -0.18 -2.53
CA SER A 812 51.96 -0.69 -1.69
C SER A 812 51.46 -1.21 -0.34
N VAL A 813 50.43 -0.59 0.25
CA VAL A 813 49.77 -1.08 1.48
C VAL A 813 49.15 -2.46 1.24
N VAL A 814 48.43 -2.66 0.13
CA VAL A 814 47.88 -3.98 -0.25
C VAL A 814 49.00 -4.98 -0.50
N GLY A 815 50.09 -4.57 -1.15
CA GLY A 815 51.27 -5.42 -1.34
C GLY A 815 51.91 -5.88 -0.03
N ILE A 816 52.10 -5.00 0.94
CA ILE A 816 52.62 -5.36 2.27
C ILE A 816 51.67 -6.35 2.97
N VAL A 817 50.35 -6.17 2.86
CA VAL A 817 49.36 -7.13 3.41
C VAL A 817 49.46 -8.49 2.72
N ALA A 818 49.65 -8.54 1.39
CA ALA A 818 49.80 -9.80 0.67
C ALA A 818 50.97 -10.63 1.22
N PHE A 819 52.14 -10.00 1.39
CA PHE A 819 53.32 -10.64 2.00
C PHE A 819 53.08 -11.15 3.43
N ILE A 820 52.31 -10.44 4.25
CA ILE A 820 52.00 -10.85 5.65
C ILE A 820 51.10 -12.10 5.68
N VAL A 821 50.22 -12.26 4.69
CA VAL A 821 49.28 -13.38 4.59
C VAL A 821 49.93 -14.63 3.95
N SER A 822 51.03 -14.47 3.22
CA SER A 822 51.83 -15.56 2.65
C SER A 822 52.23 -16.61 3.69
N TYR A 823 52.14 -17.89 3.32
CA TYR A 823 52.59 -19.01 4.15
C TYR A 823 53.49 -19.96 3.32
N PRO A 824 54.65 -20.41 3.85
CA PRO A 824 55.15 -20.20 5.20
C PRO A 824 55.86 -18.85 5.40
N TYR A 825 55.44 -18.06 6.40
CA TYR A 825 56.01 -16.74 6.69
C TYR A 825 57.35 -16.81 7.44
N GLY A 826 58.39 -17.18 6.69
CA GLY A 826 59.76 -17.30 7.18
C GLY A 826 60.54 -15.98 7.24
N LEU A 827 61.82 -16.08 7.62
CA LEU A 827 62.73 -14.94 7.78
C LEU A 827 62.88 -14.10 6.50
N THR A 828 62.90 -14.72 5.32
CA THR A 828 63.02 -14.03 4.03
C THR A 828 61.84 -13.10 3.77
N LEU A 829 60.60 -13.61 3.87
CA LEU A 829 59.38 -12.82 3.71
C LEU A 829 59.27 -11.72 4.78
N PHE A 830 59.65 -12.00 6.03
CA PHE A 830 59.70 -10.98 7.08
C PHE A 830 60.69 -9.85 6.74
N LEU A 831 61.90 -10.16 6.28
CA LEU A 831 62.89 -9.14 5.87
C LEU A 831 62.43 -8.33 4.65
N VAL A 832 61.81 -8.97 3.65
CA VAL A 832 61.24 -8.27 2.48
C VAL A 832 60.09 -7.35 2.91
N THR A 833 59.19 -7.82 3.78
CA THR A 833 58.07 -7.03 4.32
C THR A 833 58.57 -5.82 5.14
N LEU A 834 59.65 -6.00 5.91
CA LEU A 834 60.31 -4.92 6.65
C LEU A 834 60.91 -3.87 5.71
N VAL A 835 61.64 -4.29 4.66
CA VAL A 835 62.21 -3.37 3.66
C VAL A 835 61.09 -2.63 2.89
N TYR A 836 60.02 -3.33 2.51
CA TYR A 836 58.88 -2.75 1.80
C TYR A 836 58.15 -1.72 2.66
N SER A 837 57.93 -2.02 3.95
CA SER A 837 57.33 -1.11 4.93
C SER A 837 58.18 0.13 5.16
N ILE A 838 59.50 -0.03 5.29
CA ILE A 838 60.45 1.10 5.40
C ILE A 838 60.44 1.96 4.13
N GLY A 839 60.46 1.35 2.95
CA GLY A 839 60.37 2.06 1.66
C GLY A 839 59.11 2.92 1.56
N LEU A 840 57.96 2.39 1.98
CA LEU A 840 56.70 3.15 2.03
C LEU A 840 56.74 4.29 3.06
N ILE A 841 57.35 4.08 4.24
CA ILE A 841 57.55 5.14 5.25
C ILE A 841 58.46 6.26 4.71
N VAL A 842 59.51 5.93 3.95
CA VAL A 842 60.38 6.92 3.29
C VAL A 842 59.59 7.73 2.26
N ILE A 843 58.81 7.08 1.38
CA ILE A 843 57.96 7.77 0.40
C ILE A 843 56.97 8.72 1.10
N LEU A 844 56.26 8.25 2.13
CA LEU A 844 55.33 9.08 2.91
C LEU A 844 56.01 10.26 3.62
N THR A 845 57.29 10.10 4.00
CA THR A 845 58.09 11.16 4.61
C THR A 845 58.49 12.22 3.56
N VAL A 846 58.93 11.82 2.36
CA VAL A 846 59.22 12.74 1.24
C VAL A 846 57.98 13.53 0.81
N VAL A 847 56.81 12.89 0.82
CA VAL A 847 55.52 13.50 0.46
C VAL A 847 54.90 14.31 1.62
N ASN A 848 55.50 14.30 2.81
CA ASN A 848 54.99 14.96 4.04
C ASN A 848 53.60 14.47 4.52
N TRP A 849 53.20 13.23 4.20
CA TRP A 849 51.94 12.63 4.69
C TRP A 849 52.10 12.09 6.13
N LYS A 850 52.24 13.02 7.08
CA LYS A 850 52.69 12.75 8.46
C LYS A 850 51.84 11.72 9.22
N ILE A 851 50.51 11.74 9.05
CA ILE A 851 49.57 10.86 9.74
C ILE A 851 49.52 9.47 9.07
N SER A 852 49.51 9.41 7.74
CA SER A 852 49.38 8.17 6.96
C SER A 852 50.49 7.14 7.23
N ARG A 853 51.62 7.55 7.83
CA ARG A 853 52.70 6.67 8.31
C ARG A 853 52.21 5.64 9.36
N ILE A 854 51.03 5.82 9.96
CA ILE A 854 50.43 4.83 10.88
C ILE A 854 50.12 3.50 10.20
N ILE A 855 49.77 3.53 8.91
CA ILE A 855 49.40 2.33 8.17
C ILE A 855 50.60 1.37 8.02
N PRO A 856 51.75 1.77 7.44
CA PRO A 856 52.92 0.88 7.36
C PRO A 856 53.53 0.54 8.73
N LEU A 857 53.43 1.41 9.74
CA LEU A 857 53.90 1.08 11.10
C LEU A 857 53.01 0.00 11.76
N PHE A 858 51.70 0.07 11.57
CA PHE A 858 50.78 -0.97 12.04
C PHE A 858 50.98 -2.29 11.27
N LEU A 859 51.21 -2.23 9.95
CA LEU A 859 51.54 -3.42 9.16
C LEU A 859 52.89 -4.03 9.55
N LEU A 860 53.90 -3.23 9.90
CA LEU A 860 55.18 -3.72 10.43
C LEU A 860 55.00 -4.40 11.80
N PHE A 861 54.13 -3.87 12.66
CA PHE A 861 53.72 -4.54 13.89
C PHE A 861 53.03 -5.89 13.61
N ALA A 862 52.05 -5.93 12.70
CA ALA A 862 51.36 -7.15 12.31
C ALA A 862 52.32 -8.20 11.71
N ALA A 863 53.22 -7.78 10.82
CA ALA A 863 54.30 -8.59 10.27
C ALA A 863 55.21 -9.18 11.36
N THR A 864 55.49 -8.41 12.42
CA THR A 864 56.28 -8.90 13.55
C THR A 864 55.52 -9.93 14.38
N GLN A 865 54.23 -9.70 14.66
CA GLN A 865 53.38 -10.68 15.37
C GLN A 865 53.23 -11.99 14.58
N GLN A 866 52.99 -11.90 13.27
CA GLN A 866 52.89 -13.05 12.36
C GLN A 866 54.19 -13.89 12.36
N PHE A 867 55.35 -13.22 12.30
CA PHE A 867 56.66 -13.88 12.40
C PHE A 867 56.84 -14.59 13.75
N LEU A 868 56.50 -13.95 14.86
CA LEU A 868 56.64 -14.49 16.22
C LEU A 868 55.68 -15.64 16.55
N GLN A 869 54.53 -15.73 15.87
CA GLN A 869 53.56 -16.82 16.07
C GLN A 869 53.89 -18.05 15.22
N LEU A 870 54.32 -17.86 13.97
CA LEU A 870 54.57 -18.97 13.03
C LEU A 870 55.97 -19.58 13.15
N ASN A 871 56.93 -18.86 13.72
CA ASN A 871 58.28 -19.38 13.98
C ASN A 871 58.38 -19.77 15.46
N GLY A 872 58.85 -20.99 15.74
CA GLY A 872 58.94 -21.60 17.08
C GLY A 872 60.01 -21.00 17.99
N ILE A 873 59.96 -19.68 18.19
CA ILE A 873 60.83 -18.90 19.08
C ILE A 873 60.37 -19.12 20.53
N VAL A 874 61.31 -19.24 21.47
CA VAL A 874 60.97 -19.40 22.91
C VAL A 874 60.33 -18.12 23.46
N GLU A 875 59.33 -18.24 24.34
CA GLU A 875 58.47 -17.13 24.75
C GLU A 875 59.24 -15.94 25.37
N GLU A 876 60.33 -16.17 26.10
CA GLU A 876 61.16 -15.11 26.66
C GLU A 876 61.83 -14.29 25.55
N TRP A 877 62.28 -14.94 24.48
CA TRP A 877 62.86 -14.28 23.32
C TRP A 877 61.81 -13.51 22.50
N LYS A 878 60.56 -13.98 22.46
CA LYS A 878 59.46 -13.19 21.89
C LYS A 878 59.23 -11.91 22.68
N LEU A 879 59.18 -11.99 24.00
CA LEU A 879 59.00 -10.81 24.87
C LEU A 879 60.16 -9.82 24.73
N VAL A 880 61.40 -10.31 24.65
CA VAL A 880 62.59 -9.48 24.38
C VAL A 880 62.52 -8.81 23.01
N LEU A 881 62.19 -9.54 21.93
CA LEU A 881 62.10 -8.97 20.57
C LEU A 881 61.00 -7.90 20.48
N VAL A 882 59.83 -8.18 21.03
CA VAL A 882 58.72 -7.21 21.13
C VAL A 882 59.14 -5.97 21.93
N SER A 883 59.80 -6.15 23.07
CA SER A 883 60.29 -5.04 23.90
C SER A 883 61.35 -4.20 23.18
N LEU A 884 62.25 -4.82 22.41
CA LEU A 884 63.24 -4.13 21.59
C LEU A 884 62.59 -3.35 20.44
N MET A 885 61.59 -3.90 19.75
CA MET A 885 60.84 -3.19 18.71
C MET A 885 60.03 -2.01 19.28
N GLY A 886 59.44 -2.19 20.47
CA GLY A 886 58.80 -1.11 21.22
C GLY A 886 59.77 0.00 21.63
N ALA A 887 60.95 -0.37 22.15
CA ALA A 887 61.98 0.59 22.52
C ALA A 887 62.56 1.34 21.29
N ALA A 888 62.79 0.63 20.18
CA ALA A 888 63.29 1.23 18.94
C ALA A 888 62.28 2.21 18.32
N SER A 889 60.99 1.86 18.29
CA SER A 889 59.93 2.75 17.81
C SER A 889 59.73 3.96 18.73
N LEU A 890 59.80 3.81 20.06
CA LEU A 890 59.78 4.94 21.00
C LEU A 890 60.99 5.86 20.84
N GLY A 891 62.18 5.28 20.64
CA GLY A 891 63.42 6.01 20.36
C GLY A 891 63.32 6.82 19.06
N LEU A 892 62.93 6.19 17.95
CA LEU A 892 62.72 6.84 16.66
C LEU A 892 61.67 7.97 16.75
N GLY A 893 60.56 7.75 17.47
CA GLY A 893 59.58 8.78 17.76
C GLY A 893 60.18 9.99 18.46
N SER A 894 60.97 9.75 19.52
CA SER A 894 61.65 10.82 20.28
C SER A 894 62.67 11.64 19.48
N VAL A 895 63.30 11.03 18.46
CA VAL A 895 64.26 11.70 17.56
C VAL A 895 63.55 12.45 16.43
N LEU A 896 62.55 11.84 15.79
CA LEU A 896 61.84 12.40 14.63
C LEU A 896 60.80 13.47 15.03
N HIS A 897 60.27 13.43 16.25
CA HIS A 897 59.21 14.31 16.73
C HIS A 897 59.54 14.94 18.08
N ARG A 898 59.64 16.28 18.13
CA ARG A 898 59.90 17.02 19.39
C ARG A 898 58.74 16.95 20.38
N GLU A 899 57.50 16.93 19.87
CA GLU A 899 56.26 16.85 20.65
C GLU A 899 55.44 15.64 20.20
N LEU A 900 54.71 15.01 21.13
CA LEU A 900 53.87 13.83 20.90
C LEU A 900 52.67 14.15 20.01
N PHE A 901 52.05 15.32 20.20
CA PHE A 901 51.01 15.84 19.33
C PHE A 901 50.97 17.37 19.36
N VAL A 902 50.72 17.98 18.20
CA VAL A 902 50.61 19.44 18.02
C VAL A 902 49.17 19.80 17.68
N VAL A 903 48.55 20.59 18.54
CA VAL A 903 47.16 21.06 18.41
C VAL A 903 47.15 22.46 17.81
N ASN A 904 46.29 22.69 16.81
CA ASN A 904 46.11 24.00 16.18
C ASN A 904 45.14 24.89 16.97
N GLU A 905 45.00 26.17 16.61
CA GLU A 905 44.06 27.11 17.26
C GLU A 905 42.58 26.67 17.19
N LYS A 906 42.25 25.72 16.30
CA LYS A 906 40.92 25.10 16.15
C LYS A 906 40.75 23.77 16.91
N GLU A 907 41.68 23.43 17.80
CA GLU A 907 41.78 22.14 18.51
C GLU A 907 42.08 20.90 17.62
N ASP A 908 42.26 21.06 16.31
CA ASP A 908 42.67 19.98 15.40
C ASP A 908 44.12 19.51 15.65
N ILE A 909 44.33 18.18 15.70
CA ILE A 909 45.66 17.56 15.78
C ILE A 909 46.32 17.60 14.40
N THR A 910 47.31 18.48 14.24
CA THR A 910 48.03 18.68 12.96
C THR A 910 49.24 17.78 12.79
N GLN A 911 49.85 17.36 13.90
CA GLN A 911 50.99 16.45 13.92
C GLN A 911 50.84 15.49 15.10
N LEU A 912 51.19 14.23 14.89
CA LEU A 912 51.12 13.15 15.86
C LEU A 912 52.38 12.29 15.71
N ASP A 913 53.03 11.95 16.81
CA ASP A 913 54.15 11.01 16.83
C ASP A 913 53.64 9.57 16.83
N VAL A 914 53.38 9.10 15.61
CA VAL A 914 52.89 7.77 15.32
C VAL A 914 53.88 6.66 15.74
N PHE A 915 55.18 6.94 15.79
CA PHE A 915 56.18 5.93 16.20
C PHE A 915 56.06 5.62 17.70
N THR A 916 55.80 6.62 18.54
CA THR A 916 55.49 6.40 19.97
C THR A 916 54.17 5.64 20.16
N ILE A 917 53.18 5.79 19.26
CA ILE A 917 51.94 4.98 19.30
C ILE A 917 52.24 3.51 18.95
N SER A 918 53.07 3.27 17.93
CA SER A 918 53.52 1.92 17.58
C SER A 918 54.25 1.23 18.73
N ALA A 919 55.04 1.98 19.52
CA ALA A 919 55.70 1.44 20.71
C ALA A 919 54.73 0.88 21.76
N PHE A 920 53.61 1.55 22.02
CA PHE A 920 52.57 1.05 22.93
C PHE A 920 51.89 -0.23 22.41
N LEU A 921 51.75 -0.39 21.09
CA LEU A 921 51.23 -1.64 20.51
C LEU A 921 52.20 -2.81 20.75
N TYR A 922 53.51 -2.58 20.57
CA TYR A 922 54.51 -3.57 20.92
C TYR A 922 54.50 -3.90 22.42
N PHE A 923 54.61 -2.92 23.32
CA PHE A 923 54.58 -3.23 24.75
C PHE A 923 53.28 -3.92 25.19
N GLY A 924 52.13 -3.53 24.64
CA GLY A 924 50.85 -4.17 24.88
C GLY A 924 50.75 -5.61 24.34
N SER A 925 51.44 -5.95 23.25
CA SER A 925 51.45 -7.34 22.77
C SER A 925 52.23 -8.30 23.67
N GLY A 926 53.10 -7.77 24.55
CA GLY A 926 53.79 -8.53 25.58
C GLY A 926 52.87 -9.28 26.55
N TYR A 927 51.64 -8.80 26.79
CA TYR A 927 50.67 -9.48 27.66
C TYR A 927 50.14 -10.82 27.11
N PHE A 928 50.23 -11.04 25.80
CA PHE A 928 49.80 -12.29 25.17
C PHE A 928 50.87 -13.38 25.22
N ILE A 929 52.07 -13.06 25.73
CA ILE A 929 53.22 -13.97 25.81
C ILE A 929 53.22 -14.59 27.22
N GLN A 930 52.67 -15.79 27.33
CA GLN A 930 52.61 -16.52 28.60
C GLN A 930 53.93 -17.26 28.85
N SER A 931 54.54 -17.08 30.02
CA SER A 931 55.71 -17.85 30.47
C SER A 931 55.54 -18.33 31.91
N ALA A 932 56.35 -19.31 32.32
CA ALA A 932 56.38 -19.80 33.69
C ALA A 932 57.03 -18.82 34.69
N TYR A 933 57.69 -17.76 34.22
CA TYR A 933 58.41 -16.82 35.07
C TYR A 933 57.54 -15.61 35.43
N VAL A 934 57.37 -15.35 36.73
CA VAL A 934 56.56 -14.23 37.26
C VAL A 934 56.94 -12.87 36.66
N TRP A 935 58.21 -12.67 36.28
CA TRP A 935 58.68 -11.41 35.69
C TRP A 935 58.11 -11.10 34.31
N THR A 936 57.72 -12.10 33.50
CA THR A 936 57.12 -11.82 32.18
C THR A 936 55.74 -11.19 32.29
N ASN A 937 55.04 -11.44 33.40
CA ASN A 937 53.65 -11.01 33.59
C ASN A 937 53.56 -9.52 33.94
N PHE A 938 54.54 -8.97 34.68
CA PHE A 938 54.54 -7.56 35.09
C PHE A 938 55.40 -6.64 34.20
N VAL A 939 56.33 -7.18 33.40
CA VAL A 939 57.22 -6.37 32.54
C VAL A 939 56.48 -5.52 31.50
N PRO A 940 55.47 -6.03 30.77
CA PRO A 940 54.64 -5.20 29.87
C PRO A 940 54.01 -4.00 30.60
N GLY A 941 53.49 -4.22 31.82
CA GLY A 941 52.97 -3.19 32.72
C GLY A 941 53.95 -2.08 33.04
N LEU A 942 55.15 -2.47 33.46
CA LEU A 942 56.23 -1.53 33.74
C LEU A 942 56.67 -0.76 32.49
N LEU A 943 56.81 -1.43 31.34
CA LEU A 943 57.22 -0.78 30.09
C LEU A 943 56.19 0.25 29.62
N ILE A 944 54.90 -0.02 29.74
CA ILE A 944 53.82 0.93 29.40
C ILE A 944 53.79 2.10 30.40
N SER A 945 53.92 1.85 31.71
CA SER A 945 53.96 2.92 32.72
C SER A 945 55.19 3.83 32.53
N ILE A 946 56.38 3.26 32.28
CA ILE A 946 57.62 3.99 32.01
C ILE A 946 57.50 4.79 30.71
N SER A 947 57.02 4.19 29.62
CA SER A 947 56.88 4.88 28.33
C SER A 947 55.86 6.01 28.37
N LEU A 948 54.75 5.88 29.10
CA LEU A 948 53.85 6.98 29.43
C LEU A 948 54.57 8.08 30.21
N TRP A 949 55.29 7.74 31.28
CA TRP A 949 56.04 8.71 32.10
C TRP A 949 57.09 9.49 31.31
N LEU A 950 57.75 8.86 30.33
CA LEU A 950 58.71 9.51 29.44
C LEU A 950 58.05 10.55 28.52
N GLN A 951 56.75 10.43 28.19
CA GLN A 951 56.06 11.44 27.38
C GLN A 951 55.70 12.72 28.14
N LYS A 952 55.86 12.78 29.48
CA LYS A 952 55.43 13.91 30.31
C LYS A 952 56.00 15.28 29.91
N SER A 953 57.16 15.29 29.23
CA SER A 953 57.87 16.47 28.72
C SER A 953 57.64 16.75 27.23
N ARG A 954 57.10 15.78 26.48
CA ARG A 954 56.79 15.87 25.04
C ARG A 954 55.33 16.24 24.76
N VAL A 955 54.56 16.50 25.81
CA VAL A 955 53.11 16.72 25.78
C VAL A 955 52.79 18.11 26.36
N PRO A 956 51.83 18.87 25.79
CA PRO A 956 51.51 20.23 26.26
C PRO A 956 51.24 20.30 27.78
N LYS A 957 51.57 21.43 28.43
CA LYS A 957 51.52 21.58 29.90
C LYS A 957 50.18 21.18 30.53
N ASN A 958 49.05 21.42 29.86
CA ASN A 958 47.71 21.00 30.33
C ASN A 958 47.54 19.47 30.33
N TRP A 959 48.15 18.78 29.36
CA TRP A 959 48.07 17.33 29.18
C TRP A 959 49.15 16.55 29.95
N SER A 960 50.29 17.19 30.29
CA SER A 960 51.33 16.62 31.16
C SER A 960 50.80 16.16 32.54
N MET A 961 49.69 16.75 33.00
CA MET A 961 48.93 16.28 34.18
C MET A 961 48.32 14.88 33.95
N TRP A 962 47.57 14.71 32.87
CA TRP A 962 46.89 13.45 32.54
C TRP A 962 47.87 12.31 32.30
N VAL A 963 48.99 12.57 31.60
CA VAL A 963 50.04 11.58 31.37
C VAL A 963 50.62 11.02 32.68
N LYS A 964 50.82 11.86 33.70
CA LYS A 964 51.28 11.43 35.03
C LYS A 964 50.22 10.63 35.79
N LEU A 965 48.95 11.03 35.68
CA LEU A 965 47.83 10.28 36.27
C LEU A 965 47.73 8.89 35.64
N PHE A 966 47.69 8.79 34.31
CA PHE A 966 47.62 7.50 33.61
C PHE A 966 48.82 6.60 33.90
N ALA A 967 50.05 7.12 33.85
CA ALA A 967 51.24 6.34 34.22
C ALA A 967 51.15 5.78 35.65
N GLY A 968 50.60 6.56 36.60
CA GLY A 968 50.39 6.15 37.99
C GLY A 968 49.26 5.14 38.21
N VAL A 969 48.13 5.26 37.49
CA VAL A 969 47.06 4.24 37.51
C VAL A 969 47.57 2.93 36.94
N TYR A 970 48.34 3.00 35.84
CA TYR A 970 48.81 1.81 35.14
C TYR A 970 49.77 0.95 35.99
N LEU A 971 50.34 1.48 37.07
CA LEU A 971 51.10 0.70 38.07
C LEU A 971 50.22 -0.27 38.89
N LEU A 972 48.89 -0.16 38.85
CA LEU A 972 48.00 -1.19 39.39
C LEU A 972 48.08 -2.50 38.59
N GLU A 973 48.36 -2.46 37.29
CA GLU A 973 48.48 -3.68 36.50
C GLU A 973 49.65 -4.57 36.97
N PRO A 974 50.92 -4.11 36.99
CA PRO A 974 52.03 -4.93 37.48
C PRO A 974 51.87 -5.32 38.96
N TYR A 975 51.14 -4.52 39.76
CA TYR A 975 50.75 -4.91 41.11
C TYR A 975 49.79 -6.12 41.11
N TYR A 976 48.70 -6.07 40.35
CA TYR A 976 47.75 -7.18 40.30
C TYR A 976 48.31 -8.44 39.63
N SER A 977 49.14 -8.32 38.58
CA SER A 977 49.80 -9.49 37.99
C SER A 977 50.83 -10.13 38.92
N THR A 978 51.51 -9.36 39.80
CA THR A 978 52.30 -9.95 40.90
C THR A 978 51.43 -10.60 41.98
N ILE A 979 50.30 -10.01 42.37
CA ILE A 979 49.38 -10.59 43.35
C ILE A 979 48.78 -11.92 42.85
N SER A 980 48.36 -12.00 41.60
CA SER A 980 47.82 -13.24 41.01
C SER A 980 48.86 -14.36 40.88
N ALA A 981 50.15 -14.06 41.06
CA ALA A 981 51.24 -15.03 41.01
C ALA A 981 51.68 -15.51 42.41
N ILE A 982 50.99 -15.08 43.48
CA ILE A 982 51.30 -15.41 44.88
C ILE A 982 50.04 -16.00 45.52
N GLU A 983 50.18 -17.10 46.27
CA GLU A 983 49.06 -17.71 47.01
C GLU A 983 48.71 -16.84 48.24
N ILE A 984 47.45 -16.38 48.31
CA ILE A 984 46.94 -15.48 49.36
C ILE A 984 45.80 -16.19 50.12
N PRO A 985 45.74 -16.10 51.47
CA PRO A 985 44.61 -16.64 52.23
C PRO A 985 43.29 -15.93 51.90
N SER A 986 42.21 -16.71 51.72
CA SER A 986 40.88 -16.19 51.33
C SER A 986 40.31 -15.11 52.26
N LEU A 987 40.70 -15.11 53.54
CA LEU A 987 40.32 -14.10 54.54
C LEU A 987 40.83 -12.68 54.24
N PHE A 988 41.85 -12.53 53.39
CA PHE A 988 42.46 -11.24 53.05
C PHE A 988 42.50 -10.96 51.54
N GLU A 989 41.99 -11.89 50.73
CA GLU A 989 42.02 -11.80 49.27
C GLU A 989 41.23 -10.57 48.80
N ARG A 990 40.00 -10.39 49.32
CA ARG A 990 39.11 -9.29 48.95
C ARG A 990 39.72 -7.93 49.25
N GLU A 991 40.33 -7.76 50.43
CA GLU A 991 40.99 -6.53 50.86
C GLU A 991 42.17 -6.17 49.97
N LEU A 992 43.04 -7.15 49.67
CA LEU A 992 44.23 -6.92 48.84
C LEU A 992 43.88 -6.57 47.39
N PHE A 993 42.76 -7.08 46.86
CA PHE A 993 42.26 -6.63 45.56
C PHE A 993 41.62 -5.24 45.59
N VAL A 994 40.88 -4.90 46.65
CA VAL A 994 39.98 -3.73 46.66
C VAL A 994 40.61 -2.46 47.26
N LEU A 995 41.48 -2.57 48.27
CA LEU A 995 42.13 -1.43 48.93
C LEU A 995 43.09 -0.58 48.06
N PRO A 996 43.83 -1.13 47.07
CA PRO A 996 44.72 -0.34 46.20
C PRO A 996 44.01 0.82 45.46
N TRP A 997 42.71 0.67 45.16
CA TRP A 997 41.90 1.74 44.57
C TRP A 997 41.77 2.96 45.49
N VAL A 998 41.74 2.76 46.81
CA VAL A 998 41.78 3.86 47.79
C VAL A 998 43.12 4.59 47.73
N ALA A 999 44.23 3.86 47.55
CA ALA A 999 45.56 4.45 47.36
C ALA A 999 45.67 5.25 46.05
N VAL A 1000 45.05 4.80 44.96
CA VAL A 1000 44.96 5.57 43.70
C VAL A 1000 44.17 6.87 43.87
N VAL A 1001 43.06 6.86 44.59
CA VAL A 1001 42.30 8.10 44.90
C VAL A 1001 43.14 9.08 45.74
N ILE A 1002 43.97 8.58 46.66
CA ILE A 1002 44.93 9.41 47.42
C ILE A 1002 46.03 9.97 46.51
N TYR A 1003 46.57 9.17 45.58
CA TYR A 1003 47.55 9.61 44.58
C TYR A 1003 46.98 10.68 43.65
N PHE A 1004 45.74 10.53 43.17
CA PHE A 1004 45.02 11.53 42.38
C PHE A 1004 44.92 12.85 43.12
N ARG A 1005 44.49 12.83 44.40
CA ARG A 1005 44.39 14.04 45.22
C ARG A 1005 45.74 14.76 45.37
N ARG A 1006 46.87 14.03 45.44
CA ARG A 1006 48.22 14.60 45.46
C ARG A 1006 48.64 15.20 44.11
N CYS A 1007 48.41 14.50 43.00
CA CYS A 1007 48.79 14.98 41.66
C CYS A 1007 47.97 16.19 41.17
N LEU A 1008 46.73 16.36 41.64
CA LEU A 1008 45.80 17.38 41.15
C LEU A 1008 45.90 18.75 41.86
N ALA A 1009 46.58 18.82 43.01
CA ALA A 1009 46.94 20.07 43.72
C ALA A 1009 45.82 21.14 43.84
N GLY A 1010 44.56 20.71 43.96
CA GLY A 1010 43.39 21.58 44.12
C GLY A 1010 42.55 21.86 42.86
N LYS A 1011 43.00 21.48 41.66
CA LYS A 1011 42.16 21.57 40.44
C LYS A 1011 41.08 20.47 40.45
N HIS A 1012 39.87 20.78 39.98
CA HIS A 1012 38.72 19.87 39.86
C HIS A 1012 38.25 19.20 41.19
N ARG A 1013 38.35 19.90 42.33
CA ARG A 1013 38.00 19.40 43.68
C ARG A 1013 36.63 18.70 43.78
N ARG A 1014 35.60 19.17 43.06
CA ARG A 1014 34.25 18.57 43.07
C ARG A 1014 34.23 17.17 42.46
N LEU A 1015 34.81 17.00 41.28
CA LEU A 1015 34.83 15.73 40.55
C LEU A 1015 35.69 14.69 41.29
N ILE A 1016 36.80 15.12 41.91
CA ILE A 1016 37.61 14.25 42.79
C ILE A 1016 36.78 13.76 43.99
N ASN A 1017 36.03 14.64 44.64
CA ASN A 1017 35.15 14.24 45.74
C ASN A 1017 34.07 13.25 45.28
N GLU A 1018 33.44 13.47 44.12
CA GLU A 1018 32.42 12.59 43.55
C GLU A 1018 33.00 11.19 43.20
N ILE A 1019 34.18 11.12 42.59
CA ILE A 1019 34.92 9.85 42.39
C ILE A 1019 35.25 9.19 43.74
N GLN A 1020 35.68 9.95 44.73
CA GLN A 1020 36.02 9.43 46.06
C GLN A 1020 34.80 8.83 46.77
N TRP A 1021 33.62 9.46 46.67
CA TRP A 1021 32.36 8.86 47.13
C TRP A 1021 32.04 7.56 46.40
N ALA A 1022 32.14 7.55 45.07
CA ALA A 1022 31.81 6.37 44.26
C ALA A 1022 32.73 5.18 44.58
N VAL A 1023 34.05 5.39 44.60
CA VAL A 1023 35.02 4.34 44.93
C VAL A 1023 34.78 3.81 46.34
N LEU A 1024 34.55 4.67 47.35
CA LEU A 1024 34.30 4.20 48.72
C LEU A 1024 33.00 3.42 48.86
N ILE A 1025 31.91 3.84 48.21
CA ILE A 1025 30.63 3.10 48.22
C ILE A 1025 30.81 1.73 47.56
N ILE A 1026 31.48 1.67 46.40
CA ILE A 1026 31.72 0.41 45.68
C ILE A 1026 32.61 -0.53 46.52
N VAL A 1027 33.71 -0.03 47.06
CA VAL A 1027 34.59 -0.76 48.00
C VAL A 1027 33.78 -1.33 49.17
N SER A 1028 32.93 -0.52 49.81
CA SER A 1028 32.10 -0.99 50.93
C SER A 1028 31.02 -1.98 50.54
N LEU A 1029 30.36 -1.83 49.38
CA LEU A 1029 29.35 -2.78 48.91
C LEU A 1029 29.96 -4.14 48.52
N LEU A 1030 31.14 -4.14 47.89
CA LEU A 1030 31.86 -5.36 47.53
C LEU A 1030 32.36 -6.15 48.75
N LEU A 1031 32.54 -5.48 49.90
CA LEU A 1031 32.81 -6.09 51.20
C LEU A 1031 31.51 -6.54 51.91
N ILE A 1032 30.39 -5.79 51.79
CA ILE A 1032 29.07 -6.23 52.32
C ILE A 1032 28.63 -7.52 51.63
N GLN A 1033 28.78 -7.61 50.31
CA GLN A 1033 28.41 -8.81 49.57
C GLN A 1033 29.16 -10.03 50.10
N ASP A 1034 30.48 -9.90 50.27
CA ASP A 1034 31.37 -10.95 50.75
C ASP A 1034 30.92 -11.50 52.12
N GLY A 1035 30.64 -10.59 53.08
CA GLY A 1035 30.13 -10.96 54.40
C GLY A 1035 28.69 -11.50 54.44
N LEU A 1036 27.87 -11.26 53.41
CA LEU A 1036 26.55 -11.89 53.27
C LEU A 1036 26.66 -13.29 52.63
N GLU A 1037 27.59 -13.46 51.70
CA GLU A 1037 27.80 -14.70 50.94
C GLU A 1037 28.51 -15.77 51.79
N SER A 1038 29.49 -15.36 52.61
CA SER A 1038 30.20 -16.25 53.54
C SER A 1038 29.35 -16.68 54.75
N SER A 1039 28.40 -15.83 55.17
CA SER A 1039 27.60 -15.98 56.39
C SER A 1039 28.41 -16.21 57.68
N THR A 1040 29.69 -15.78 57.73
CA THR A 1040 30.54 -15.94 58.92
C THR A 1040 30.56 -14.69 59.83
N ILE A 1041 30.88 -14.91 61.11
CA ILE A 1041 31.01 -13.82 62.09
C ILE A 1041 32.29 -12.99 61.84
N TYR A 1042 33.34 -13.57 61.25
CA TYR A 1042 34.62 -12.89 61.03
C TYR A 1042 34.51 -11.80 59.97
N ASP A 1043 33.79 -12.03 58.88
CA ASP A 1043 33.62 -11.04 57.81
C ASP A 1043 32.73 -9.88 58.28
N ALA A 1044 31.71 -10.18 59.09
CA ALA A 1044 30.93 -9.15 59.79
C ALA A 1044 31.77 -8.28 60.75
N LEU A 1045 32.85 -8.84 61.33
CA LEU A 1045 33.79 -8.11 62.19
C LEU A 1045 34.85 -7.32 61.39
N ILE A 1046 35.38 -7.87 60.29
CA ILE A 1046 36.30 -7.14 59.38
C ILE A 1046 35.56 -5.95 58.76
N LEU A 1047 34.33 -6.15 58.29
CA LEU A 1047 33.46 -5.10 57.79
C LEU A 1047 33.07 -4.08 58.87
N GLY A 1048 32.78 -4.56 60.09
CA GLY A 1048 32.54 -3.71 61.26
C GLY A 1048 33.73 -2.83 61.62
N THR A 1049 34.95 -3.36 61.57
CA THR A 1049 36.18 -2.61 61.89
C THR A 1049 36.59 -1.66 60.78
N LEU A 1050 36.52 -2.06 59.51
CA LEU A 1050 36.77 -1.18 58.36
C LEU A 1050 35.77 -0.02 58.26
N SER A 1051 34.48 -0.28 58.50
CA SER A 1051 33.46 0.79 58.55
C SER A 1051 33.70 1.74 59.72
N LEU A 1052 34.14 1.25 60.88
CA LEU A 1052 34.50 2.08 62.03
C LEU A 1052 35.77 2.92 61.79
N ILE A 1053 36.80 2.36 61.15
CA ILE A 1053 37.99 3.10 60.67
C ILE A 1053 37.57 4.20 59.68
N SER A 1054 36.64 3.92 58.77
CA SER A 1054 36.09 4.90 57.83
C SER A 1054 35.32 6.02 58.56
N ILE A 1055 34.48 5.68 59.54
CA ILE A 1055 33.76 6.68 60.36
C ILE A 1055 34.75 7.62 61.08
N LEU A 1056 35.77 7.06 61.74
CA LEU A 1056 36.80 7.84 62.44
C LEU A 1056 37.62 8.69 61.47
N GLY A 1057 38.08 8.12 60.35
CA GLY A 1057 38.84 8.83 59.32
C GLY A 1057 38.04 9.99 58.70
N GLY A 1058 36.75 9.78 58.42
CA GLY A 1058 35.85 10.82 57.92
C GLY A 1058 35.61 11.94 58.92
N MET A 1059 35.55 11.61 60.22
CA MET A 1059 35.38 12.57 61.32
C MET A 1059 36.63 13.42 61.53
N PHE A 1060 37.82 12.81 61.62
CA PHE A 1060 39.09 13.52 61.83
C PHE A 1060 39.51 14.36 60.62
N LEU A 1061 39.37 13.83 59.40
CA LEU A 1061 39.77 14.54 58.17
C LEU A 1061 38.68 15.48 57.63
N ARG A 1062 37.51 15.54 58.28
CA ARG A 1062 36.31 16.29 57.85
C ARG A 1062 35.89 16.00 56.40
N VAL A 1063 35.81 14.72 56.04
CA VAL A 1063 35.40 14.27 54.69
C VAL A 1063 34.11 13.48 54.81
N LYS A 1064 32.99 14.03 54.31
CA LYS A 1064 31.65 13.40 54.40
C LYS A 1064 31.61 11.95 53.91
N SER A 1065 32.34 11.62 52.84
CA SER A 1065 32.24 10.32 52.17
C SER A 1065 32.56 9.15 53.10
N TYR A 1066 33.70 9.22 53.79
CA TYR A 1066 34.11 8.16 54.71
C TYR A 1066 33.15 8.00 55.90
N PHE A 1067 32.58 9.10 56.40
CA PHE A 1067 31.66 9.08 57.54
C PHE A 1067 30.29 8.50 57.18
N VAL A 1068 29.62 9.04 56.16
CA VAL A 1068 28.24 8.67 55.80
C VAL A 1068 28.16 7.24 55.29
N VAL A 1069 29.14 6.82 54.46
CA VAL A 1069 29.18 5.44 53.94
C VAL A 1069 29.38 4.46 55.08
N GLY A 1070 30.32 4.71 56.00
CA GLY A 1070 30.54 3.84 57.17
C GLY A 1070 29.30 3.67 58.07
N VAL A 1071 28.52 4.74 58.29
CA VAL A 1071 27.27 4.66 59.07
C VAL A 1071 26.18 3.86 58.34
N GLY A 1072 26.02 4.06 57.03
CA GLY A 1072 25.00 3.35 56.24
C GLY A 1072 25.26 1.83 56.16
N VAL A 1073 26.52 1.45 55.95
CA VAL A 1073 27.01 0.06 55.93
C VAL A 1073 26.67 -0.65 57.25
N LEU A 1074 26.88 0.02 58.39
CA LEU A 1074 26.64 -0.54 59.72
C LEU A 1074 25.15 -0.78 60.01
N LEU A 1075 24.25 0.12 59.60
CA LEU A 1075 22.81 -0.04 59.80
C LEU A 1075 22.19 -1.12 58.91
N LEU A 1076 22.65 -1.23 57.66
CA LEU A 1076 22.10 -2.19 56.69
C LEU A 1076 22.37 -3.64 57.11
N ASN A 1077 23.52 -3.89 57.75
CA ASN A 1077 23.90 -5.17 58.35
C ASN A 1077 22.87 -5.69 59.39
N VAL A 1078 22.18 -4.78 60.11
CA VAL A 1078 21.24 -5.13 61.19
C VAL A 1078 19.83 -5.45 60.66
N PHE A 1079 19.35 -4.76 59.63
CA PHE A 1079 17.95 -4.82 59.21
C PHE A 1079 17.56 -6.15 58.51
N LEU A 1080 18.49 -6.77 57.78
CA LEU A 1080 18.18 -7.88 56.86
C LEU A 1080 17.78 -9.21 57.53
N GLN A 1081 17.70 -9.27 58.87
CA GLN A 1081 17.65 -10.52 59.64
C GLN A 1081 16.26 -10.93 60.22
N THR A 1082 15.11 -10.33 59.84
CA THR A 1082 13.83 -10.42 60.64
C THR A 1082 12.45 -10.53 59.93
N ARG A 1083 12.11 -11.56 59.11
CA ARG A 1083 11.06 -11.43 58.05
C ARG A 1083 9.52 -11.79 58.23
N PRO A 1084 9.01 -12.91 58.81
CA PRO A 1084 7.90 -13.63 58.11
C PRO A 1084 6.60 -14.09 58.89
N TYR A 1085 5.50 -13.30 58.97
CA TYR A 1085 4.21 -13.76 59.61
C TYR A 1085 2.87 -13.05 59.17
N TRP A 1086 2.03 -13.56 58.22
CA TRP A 1086 0.73 -12.92 57.80
C TRP A 1086 -0.37 -13.86 57.17
N GLY A 1087 -1.69 -13.64 57.44
CA GLY A 1087 -2.88 -13.97 56.55
C GLY A 1087 -4.06 -14.88 57.06
N ASN A 1088 -5.38 -14.59 56.71
CA ASN A 1088 -6.60 -15.52 56.59
C ASN A 1088 -8.08 -14.89 56.49
N LEU A 1089 -9.08 -15.55 55.81
CA LEU A 1089 -10.63 -15.49 55.79
C LEU A 1089 -11.52 -14.97 54.55
N PRO A 1090 -12.81 -15.39 54.32
CA PRO A 1090 -13.55 -15.36 53.01
C PRO A 1090 -14.93 -14.58 52.90
N TRP A 1091 -15.76 -14.92 51.89
CA TRP A 1091 -16.42 -13.96 50.98
C TRP A 1091 -17.97 -13.82 50.97
N TRP A 1092 -18.80 -14.71 51.51
CA TRP A 1092 -20.23 -14.71 51.11
C TRP A 1092 -21.11 -13.53 51.60
N GLY A 1093 -20.76 -12.86 52.72
CA GLY A 1093 -21.50 -11.70 53.24
C GLY A 1093 -21.47 -10.44 52.36
N TYR A 1094 -20.58 -10.40 51.37
CA TYR A 1094 -20.29 -9.20 50.58
C TYR A 1094 -21.44 -8.75 49.67
N LEU A 1095 -22.43 -9.59 49.35
CA LEU A 1095 -23.59 -9.18 48.53
C LEU A 1095 -24.64 -8.39 49.33
N LEU A 1096 -25.00 -8.87 50.52
CA LEU A 1096 -25.88 -8.15 51.45
C LEU A 1096 -25.20 -6.88 51.98
N ILE A 1097 -23.91 -6.97 52.30
CA ILE A 1097 -23.09 -5.83 52.73
C ILE A 1097 -22.90 -4.82 51.59
N SER A 1098 -22.70 -5.23 50.33
CA SER A 1098 -22.60 -4.26 49.21
C SER A 1098 -23.89 -3.50 48.96
N GLY A 1099 -25.05 -4.17 49.06
CA GLY A 1099 -26.36 -3.51 48.97
C GLY A 1099 -26.55 -2.42 50.03
N SER A 1100 -26.01 -2.61 51.23
CA SER A 1100 -26.04 -1.61 52.31
C SER A 1100 -24.94 -0.54 52.20
N ILE A 1101 -23.70 -0.93 51.86
CA ILE A 1101 -22.56 -0.02 51.72
C ILE A 1101 -22.79 1.01 50.59
N LEU A 1102 -23.42 0.60 49.48
CA LEU A 1102 -23.77 1.52 48.39
C LEU A 1102 -24.73 2.64 48.84
N ILE A 1103 -25.56 2.37 49.85
CA ILE A 1103 -26.47 3.36 50.46
C ILE A 1103 -25.71 4.27 51.45
N SER A 1104 -24.78 3.73 52.24
CA SER A 1104 -24.00 4.51 53.22
C SER A 1104 -22.89 5.38 52.61
N VAL A 1105 -22.18 4.90 51.58
CA VAL A 1105 -21.07 5.62 50.92
C VAL A 1105 -21.59 6.83 50.13
N ALA A 1106 -22.81 6.76 49.59
CA ALA A 1106 -23.48 7.90 48.97
C ALA A 1106 -23.62 9.07 49.96
N SER A 1107 -24.04 8.79 51.20
CA SER A 1107 -24.30 9.80 52.23
C SER A 1107 -23.03 10.40 52.86
N TYR A 1108 -21.95 9.61 53.04
CA TYR A 1108 -20.71 10.13 53.66
C TYR A 1108 -19.89 11.03 52.70
N ASN A 1109 -19.92 10.72 51.40
CA ASN A 1109 -19.20 11.50 50.38
C ASN A 1109 -19.83 12.90 50.18
N GLU A 1110 -21.10 13.06 50.54
CA GLU A 1110 -21.79 14.36 50.59
C GLU A 1110 -21.30 15.24 51.77
N TRP A 1111 -20.89 14.62 52.88
CA TRP A 1111 -20.41 15.31 54.09
C TRP A 1111 -18.96 15.83 53.96
N HIS A 1112 -18.02 15.01 53.46
CA HIS A 1112 -16.62 15.45 53.32
C HIS A 1112 -16.49 16.64 52.35
N LYS A 1113 -17.31 16.65 51.30
CA LYS A 1113 -17.38 17.71 50.27
C LYS A 1113 -17.87 19.06 50.82
N GLN A 1114 -18.58 19.09 51.95
CA GLN A 1114 -19.01 20.34 52.61
C GLN A 1114 -17.91 21.01 53.44
N LYS A 1115 -16.88 20.28 53.91
CA LYS A 1115 -15.81 20.85 54.74
C LYS A 1115 -14.60 21.33 53.94
N THR A 1116 -14.19 20.62 52.89
CA THR A 1116 -13.11 21.10 52.00
C THR A 1116 -13.51 22.36 51.21
N ALA A 1117 -14.82 22.59 51.01
CA ALA A 1117 -15.36 23.83 50.48
C ALA A 1117 -15.24 25.05 51.43
N LYS A 1118 -14.72 24.89 52.66
CA LYS A 1118 -14.52 25.98 53.64
C LYS A 1118 -13.04 26.30 53.98
N GLY A 1119 -12.08 25.55 53.43
CA GLY A 1119 -10.67 25.97 53.32
C GLY A 1119 -9.81 26.01 54.61
N GLU A 1120 -9.46 24.86 55.18
CA GLU A 1120 -8.46 24.73 56.27
C GLU A 1120 -7.33 23.75 55.91
N THR A 1121 -6.13 23.95 56.47
CA THR A 1121 -4.91 23.15 56.17
C THR A 1121 -4.47 22.25 57.33
N THR A 1122 -4.01 21.03 57.03
CA THR A 1122 -3.70 19.99 58.03
C THR A 1122 -2.20 19.86 58.39
N VAL A 1123 -1.96 19.32 59.58
CA VAL A 1123 -0.68 19.33 60.32
C VAL A 1123 0.52 18.69 59.60
N LEU A 1124 0.29 17.76 58.67
CA LEU A 1124 1.32 16.91 58.08
C LEU A 1124 2.42 17.68 57.30
N THR A 1125 2.11 18.88 56.83
CA THR A 1125 3.01 19.71 56.00
C THR A 1125 4.16 20.35 56.79
N LYS A 1126 4.02 20.61 58.09
CA LYS A 1126 5.01 21.35 58.90
C LYS A 1126 6.25 20.53 59.32
N ILE A 1127 6.15 19.21 59.38
CA ILE A 1127 7.23 18.35 59.92
C ILE A 1127 8.38 18.21 58.92
N LYS A 1128 8.07 18.11 57.61
CA LYS A 1128 9.03 17.83 56.53
C LYS A 1128 10.14 18.90 56.38
N GLN A 1129 9.87 20.16 56.74
CA GLN A 1129 10.80 21.27 56.50
C GLN A 1129 11.98 21.35 57.49
N LYS A 1130 11.84 20.83 58.73
CA LYS A 1130 12.89 20.98 59.76
C LYS A 1130 14.12 20.10 59.55
N LEU A 1131 13.98 18.92 58.93
CA LEU A 1131 15.08 17.96 58.75
C LEU A 1131 16.13 18.39 57.71
N LEU A 1132 15.73 19.13 56.67
CA LEU A 1132 16.59 19.52 55.54
C LEU A 1132 17.70 20.51 55.91
N VAL A 1133 17.54 21.29 56.98
CA VAL A 1133 18.47 22.39 57.33
C VAL A 1133 19.73 21.89 58.03
N TRP A 1134 19.67 20.74 58.70
CA TRP A 1134 20.76 20.23 59.55
C TRP A 1134 21.93 19.61 58.77
N ILE A 1135 21.63 18.96 57.63
CA ILE A 1135 22.60 18.15 56.87
C ILE A 1135 23.60 19.00 56.05
N ASN A 1136 23.25 20.24 55.72
CA ASN A 1136 24.00 21.08 54.76
C ASN A 1136 25.29 21.74 55.31
N LYS A 1137 25.72 21.44 56.55
CA LYS A 1137 26.83 22.16 57.23
C LYS A 1137 28.23 21.51 57.17
N TRP A 1138 28.36 20.33 56.57
CA TRP A 1138 29.66 19.63 56.45
C TRP A 1138 30.28 19.92 55.05
N ASP A 1139 31.55 19.57 54.82
CA ASP A 1139 32.29 19.76 53.54
C ASP A 1139 32.03 18.64 52.52
#